data_AF-A0A2B4RJN0-F1
#
_entry.id   AF-A0A2B4RJN0-F1
#
_cell.length_a   1.000
_cell.length_b   1.000
_cell.length_c   1.000
_cell.angle_alpha   90.00
_cell.angle_beta   90.00
_cell.angle_gamma   90.00
#
_symmetry.space_group_name_H-M   'P 1'
#
loop_
_entity.id
_entity.type
_entity.pdbx_description
1 polymer ?
#
loop_
_entity_poly.entity_id
_entity_poly.type
_entity_poly.pdbx_seq_one_letter_code
_entity_poly.pdbx_strand_id
1 'polypeptide(L)'
;MAWVDVRKAYDSVDHKWLKEMFALHRFPTWIGNLIARLCGRWNTKITAVTKQGVETSERIAFRKGLPQGDALCPRLFTLCLNPIAWKLKASEGYRLSKPISAKITDLLYIDDLKIYAASEAKLERIMKGVRNAMEDVGLQWNERKCAVVHVRRGRLQEPEENGIGAGEAITSLREDAQYKFLGVLENVKQQDGLVLEQAEKEYLKRLSVVWSSPLSDYYKVLATNQFALPVMSYFMWTQVWPIADLQRIDRETRKIMVENGARHPLASTDQLYIPRSSGGRGLKSVESEYKLIKIKAAVKLCANTDPTLKLVREFEERAVDKGRRSMLKDASGFARELGIELELEHPEPVGRTEEGELVDKKKIGVFAKKALYTKRRQGIEEQRWQGKLVANRWQDDQLDRSCFSLLCEWRTAPTYTIAALEELYQQLLPTKGYSTRKAKTSGDSDARSSRPPNANLDVESQKKQKRKRKEFELRRSSLKKKLLAAPGEVVNDADHPPITVDQFAKHVAKLHKSDDRGYMIEYNKLDSGQEYPCDAGLMPENKAKNRYGNIIAYDHSRVVLSPIEGESGSDYINATRIDGYNKPNAYIACQGPVPPTFDDFWRMVWEQQSSTIVMLTNLQERHKLKCHKYWPDETQDYGDISVMLVRSEHYSDYNIRTFNVKRESEKEEREVKQFHFTVWPDHGVPEYPTALLAFRRRVRAYNPADAGPPIVHCSAGVGRTGTFMVIDSTLDRIKAESTIDIFNFVAYLRSRRPAMVQTEEQYTFCHDAILEALQCGNTQIYAHDLRITLARMNDVDPETKMTRFESEFKRLNKVSPVLHKGHCIVASYPENKEKNRSAEILAPDCYRVVLTAIDDNESTSYINAVHISGYKQQHAFIVTQHPLTSTVTDFWRMLCEQESSCVVLFDSREQEGDFPEFWQDSETDAKTYDDMLTVQRLAANSSSVDNLKATYDQTEITEKTFKATDLRTPEKSLRIKMFQYSGWVNENEEPPASGLITLIAKVEKWQQHSGNGPITVVCSDGLGRSGTFCALYSVLERLKIEQVVDVFQAIKAMRIPRPGLVKTAGEYKFVHYAIQDYLSAFDDYANFKP
;
A
#
# COMPACT_ATOMS: atom_id res chain seq x y z
N MET A 1 -40.44 -6.83 -12.35
CA MET A 1 -40.00 -5.86 -11.32
C MET A 1 -39.07 -4.88 -12.00
N ALA A 2 -38.99 -3.65 -11.52
CA ALA A 2 -38.08 -2.65 -12.07
C ALA A 2 -37.31 -1.97 -10.93
N TRP A 3 -36.05 -1.63 -11.17
CA TRP A 3 -35.25 -0.75 -10.31
C TRP A 3 -35.02 0.57 -11.04
N VAL A 4 -35.22 1.66 -10.33
CA VAL A 4 -35.14 3.02 -10.85
C VAL A 4 -34.04 3.77 -10.11
N ASP A 5 -33.06 4.26 -10.87
CA ASP A 5 -31.98 5.14 -10.40
C ASP A 5 -32.27 6.58 -10.88
N VAL A 6 -32.10 7.56 -10.00
CA VAL A 6 -32.36 8.97 -10.27
C VAL A 6 -31.05 9.75 -10.33
N ARG A 7 -30.88 10.58 -11.37
CA ARG A 7 -29.68 11.41 -11.52
C ARG A 7 -29.69 12.55 -10.50
N LYS A 8 -28.67 12.60 -9.64
CA LYS A 8 -28.42 13.71 -8.71
C LYS A 8 -29.71 14.12 -7.96
N ALA A 9 -30.32 13.16 -7.27
CA ALA A 9 -31.70 13.30 -6.78
C ALA A 9 -31.91 14.56 -5.92
N TYR A 10 -31.06 14.76 -4.90
CA TYR A 10 -31.13 15.96 -4.04
C TYR A 10 -30.91 17.26 -4.81
N ASP A 11 -30.01 17.29 -5.80
CA ASP A 11 -29.67 18.51 -6.56
C ASP A 11 -30.77 18.90 -7.56
N SER A 12 -31.73 18.01 -7.79
CA SER A 12 -32.69 18.14 -8.90
C SER A 12 -34.07 18.63 -8.47
N VAL A 13 -34.39 18.64 -7.17
CA VAL A 13 -35.69 19.06 -6.64
C VAL A 13 -36.01 20.50 -7.03
N ASP A 14 -37.14 20.73 -7.70
CA ASP A 14 -37.62 22.08 -8.00
C ASP A 14 -38.16 22.75 -6.72
N HIS A 15 -37.69 23.96 -6.42
CA HIS A 15 -38.16 24.75 -5.28
C HIS A 15 -39.63 25.15 -5.40
N LYS A 16 -40.16 25.26 -6.62
CA LYS A 16 -41.59 25.50 -6.87
C LYS A 16 -42.43 24.30 -6.43
N TRP A 17 -42.00 23.09 -6.80
CA TRP A 17 -42.65 21.86 -6.37
C TRP A 17 -42.68 21.76 -4.84
N LEU A 18 -41.57 22.09 -4.18
CA LEU A 18 -41.52 22.11 -2.71
C LEU A 18 -42.60 23.04 -2.10
N LYS A 19 -42.83 24.22 -2.69
CA LYS A 19 -43.89 25.14 -2.25
C LYS A 19 -45.29 24.54 -2.43
N GLU A 20 -45.54 23.86 -3.54
CA GLU A 20 -46.80 23.15 -3.79
C GLU A 20 -47.02 22.02 -2.79
N MET A 21 -45.97 21.30 -2.40
CA MET A 21 -46.05 20.24 -1.40
C MET A 21 -46.46 20.76 -0.01
N PHE A 22 -45.99 21.94 0.40
CA PHE A 22 -46.46 22.56 1.65
C PHE A 22 -47.97 22.86 1.60
N ALA A 23 -48.48 23.31 0.47
CA ALA A 23 -49.91 23.56 0.28
C ALA A 23 -50.71 22.24 0.26
N LEU A 24 -50.24 21.24 -0.49
CA LEU A 24 -50.86 19.92 -0.60
C LEU A 24 -51.00 19.22 0.76
N HIS A 25 -49.95 19.31 1.58
CA HIS A 25 -49.93 18.76 2.93
C HIS A 25 -50.57 19.66 4.00
N ARG A 26 -51.14 20.81 3.61
CA ARG A 26 -51.82 21.77 4.49
C ARG A 26 -50.96 22.26 5.65
N PHE A 27 -49.65 22.43 5.42
CA PHE A 27 -48.80 23.09 6.41
C PHE A 27 -49.23 24.57 6.58
N PRO A 28 -48.99 25.16 7.77
CA PRO A 28 -49.17 26.59 7.96
C PRO A 28 -48.44 27.40 6.88
N THR A 29 -49.16 28.34 6.27
CA THR A 29 -48.67 29.13 5.13
C THR A 29 -47.36 29.86 5.42
N TRP A 30 -47.16 30.30 6.67
CA TRP A 30 -45.94 30.95 7.10
C TRP A 30 -44.70 30.04 7.02
N ILE A 31 -44.84 28.72 7.25
CA ILE A 31 -43.74 27.75 7.14
C ILE A 31 -43.33 27.61 5.68
N GLY A 32 -44.30 27.39 4.78
CA GLY A 32 -44.03 27.32 3.34
C GLY A 32 -43.37 28.60 2.81
N ASN A 33 -43.84 29.76 3.27
CA ASN A 33 -43.26 31.06 2.91
C ASN A 33 -41.86 31.28 3.50
N LEU A 34 -41.57 30.76 4.68
CA LEU A 34 -40.22 30.79 5.27
C LEU A 34 -39.25 29.94 4.45
N ILE A 35 -39.62 28.69 4.18
CA ILE A 35 -38.77 27.75 3.42
C ILE A 35 -38.54 28.27 2.00
N ALA A 36 -39.58 28.78 1.32
CA ALA A 36 -39.42 29.38 -0.01
C ALA A 36 -38.46 30.59 -0.01
N ARG A 37 -38.51 31.44 1.02
CA ARG A 37 -37.57 32.56 1.18
C ARG A 37 -36.14 32.10 1.46
N LEU A 38 -35.95 31.04 2.25
CA LEU A 38 -34.64 30.45 2.50
C LEU A 38 -34.06 29.85 1.21
N CYS A 39 -34.83 29.03 0.51
CA CYS A 39 -34.42 28.42 -0.77
C CYS A 39 -34.02 29.49 -1.80
N GLY A 40 -34.81 30.55 -1.94
CA GLY A 40 -34.52 31.65 -2.86
C GLY A 40 -33.29 32.49 -2.50
N ARG A 41 -32.72 32.33 -1.29
CA ARG A 41 -31.48 32.99 -0.87
C ARG A 41 -30.26 32.07 -0.92
N TRP A 42 -30.42 30.78 -1.19
CA TRP A 42 -29.29 29.86 -1.24
C TRP A 42 -28.37 30.18 -2.42
N ASN A 43 -27.10 30.39 -2.13
CA ASN A 43 -26.07 30.68 -3.11
C ASN A 43 -24.69 30.26 -2.58
N THR A 44 -23.73 30.11 -3.48
CA THR A 44 -22.32 29.88 -3.14
C THR A 44 -21.40 30.79 -3.95
N LYS A 45 -20.13 30.84 -3.56
CA LYS A 45 -19.03 31.41 -4.34
C LYS A 45 -17.93 30.37 -4.41
N ILE A 46 -17.31 30.25 -5.58
CA ILE A 46 -16.14 29.40 -5.77
C ILE A 46 -14.93 30.31 -5.72
N THR A 47 -14.05 30.08 -4.77
CA THR A 47 -12.77 30.76 -4.69
C THR A 47 -11.68 29.80 -5.15
N ALA A 48 -10.97 30.15 -6.21
CA ALA A 48 -9.93 29.34 -6.79
C ALA A 48 -8.63 30.15 -6.90
N VAL A 49 -7.51 29.50 -6.61
CA VAL A 49 -6.19 30.11 -6.81
C VAL A 49 -5.78 29.89 -8.26
N THR A 50 -5.86 30.95 -9.06
CA THR A 50 -5.49 30.97 -10.48
C THR A 50 -4.11 31.61 -10.65
N LYS A 51 -3.66 31.71 -11.90
CA LYS A 51 -2.41 32.42 -12.26
C LYS A 51 -2.47 33.93 -11.98
N GLN A 52 -3.66 34.49 -11.77
CA GLN A 52 -3.88 35.93 -11.51
C GLN A 52 -4.12 36.22 -10.01
N GLY A 53 -4.01 35.19 -9.16
CA GLY A 53 -4.19 35.30 -7.71
C GLY A 53 -5.40 34.50 -7.22
N VAL A 54 -6.07 35.01 -6.19
CA VAL A 54 -7.29 34.40 -5.66
C VAL A 54 -8.49 34.97 -6.40
N GLU A 55 -8.97 34.25 -7.40
CA GLU A 55 -10.18 34.61 -8.11
C GLU A 55 -11.39 34.02 -7.38
N THR A 56 -12.43 34.84 -7.24
CA THR A 56 -13.70 34.41 -6.65
C THR A 56 -14.79 34.59 -7.68
N SER A 57 -15.55 33.54 -7.93
CA SER A 57 -16.70 33.59 -8.84
C SER A 57 -17.72 34.63 -8.37
N GLU A 58 -18.55 35.09 -9.30
CA GLU A 58 -19.82 35.71 -8.94
C GLU A 58 -20.66 34.77 -8.06
N ARG A 59 -21.65 35.32 -7.36
CA ARG A 59 -22.56 34.50 -6.54
C ARG A 59 -23.34 33.56 -7.44
N ILE A 60 -23.14 32.26 -7.24
CA ILE A 60 -23.87 31.20 -7.93
C ILE A 60 -25.14 30.93 -7.13
N ALA A 61 -26.29 31.42 -7.59
CA ALA A 61 -27.58 31.18 -6.95
C ALA A 61 -28.09 29.76 -7.24
N PHE A 62 -28.51 29.04 -6.21
CA PHE A 62 -29.08 27.71 -6.35
C PHE A 62 -30.57 27.83 -6.68
N ARG A 63 -30.94 27.55 -7.94
CA ARG A 63 -32.33 27.65 -8.42
C ARG A 63 -33.14 26.37 -8.24
N LYS A 64 -32.47 25.26 -7.93
CA LYS A 64 -33.02 23.94 -7.68
C LYS A 64 -32.08 23.16 -6.76
N GLY A 65 -32.61 22.12 -6.14
CA GLY A 65 -31.88 21.20 -5.28
C GLY A 65 -31.94 21.55 -3.79
N LEU A 66 -31.65 20.56 -2.96
CA LEU A 66 -31.65 20.63 -1.50
C LEU A 66 -30.23 20.32 -0.98
N PRO A 67 -29.64 21.16 -0.10
CA PRO A 67 -28.33 20.90 0.49
C PRO A 67 -28.23 19.54 1.20
N GLN A 68 -27.24 18.74 0.82
CA GLN A 68 -26.92 17.49 1.50
C GLN A 68 -26.16 17.79 2.81
N GLY A 69 -26.48 17.07 3.88
CA GLY A 69 -25.89 17.29 5.21
C GLY A 69 -26.67 18.25 6.11
N ASP A 70 -27.65 18.98 5.57
CA ASP A 70 -28.61 19.74 6.37
C ASP A 70 -29.65 18.82 7.02
N ALA A 71 -29.99 19.07 8.29
CA ALA A 71 -30.88 18.21 9.05
C ALA A 71 -32.34 18.22 8.55
N LEU A 72 -32.78 19.31 7.92
CA LEU A 72 -34.16 19.49 7.45
C LEU A 72 -34.35 18.96 6.03
N CYS A 73 -33.34 19.10 5.18
CA CYS A 73 -33.41 18.75 3.76
C CYS A 73 -33.86 17.30 3.45
N PRO A 74 -33.46 16.25 4.19
CA PRO A 74 -33.99 14.89 3.99
C PRO A 74 -35.51 14.79 4.18
N ARG A 75 -36.06 15.55 5.13
CA ARG A 75 -37.52 15.60 5.36
C ARG A 75 -38.23 16.34 4.24
N LEU A 76 -37.66 17.44 3.76
CA LEU A 76 -38.19 18.18 2.60
C LEU A 76 -38.16 17.32 1.33
N PHE A 77 -37.08 16.57 1.11
CA PHE A 77 -36.96 15.64 -0.01
C PHE A 77 -38.03 14.55 0.07
N THR A 78 -38.21 13.94 1.25
CA THR A 78 -39.27 12.93 1.48
C THR A 78 -40.66 13.51 1.21
N LEU A 79 -40.93 14.75 1.62
CA LEU A 79 -42.19 15.44 1.35
C LEU A 79 -42.47 15.54 -0.15
N CYS A 80 -41.45 15.91 -0.94
CA CYS A 80 -41.53 16.00 -2.40
C CYS A 80 -41.82 14.67 -3.09
N LEU A 81 -41.50 13.54 -2.47
CA LEU A 81 -41.76 12.21 -3.01
C LEU A 81 -43.13 11.64 -2.65
N ASN A 82 -43.88 12.24 -1.72
CA ASN A 82 -45.15 11.70 -1.26
C ASN A 82 -46.17 11.43 -2.39
N PRO A 83 -46.36 12.31 -3.39
CA PRO A 83 -47.27 12.04 -4.50
C PRO A 83 -46.88 10.78 -5.30
N ILE A 84 -45.58 10.54 -5.47
CA ILE A 84 -45.07 9.34 -6.14
C ILE A 84 -45.38 8.10 -5.28
N ALA A 85 -45.12 8.16 -3.97
CA ALA A 85 -45.41 7.07 -3.05
C ALA A 85 -46.92 6.74 -3.01
N TRP A 86 -47.79 7.75 -3.00
CA TRP A 86 -49.25 7.56 -3.04
C TRP A 86 -49.70 6.90 -4.34
N LYS A 87 -49.15 7.35 -5.48
CA LYS A 87 -49.43 6.79 -6.80
C LYS A 87 -49.00 5.32 -6.90
N LEU A 88 -47.82 5.00 -6.38
CA LEU A 88 -47.32 3.62 -6.30
C LEU A 88 -48.23 2.74 -5.43
N LYS A 89 -48.60 3.21 -4.23
CA LYS A 89 -49.48 2.49 -3.29
C LYS A 89 -50.88 2.22 -3.86
N ALA A 90 -51.39 3.15 -4.66
CA ALA A 90 -52.68 3.03 -5.36
C ALA A 90 -52.64 2.02 -6.52
N SER A 91 -51.45 1.62 -6.99
CA SER A 91 -51.32 0.65 -8.08
C SER A 91 -51.78 -0.76 -7.67
N GLU A 92 -52.03 -1.61 -8.67
CA GLU A 92 -52.44 -3.00 -8.47
C GLU A 92 -51.34 -3.87 -7.83
N GLY A 93 -50.07 -3.48 -7.98
CA GLY A 93 -48.92 -4.19 -7.42
C GLY A 93 -48.78 -5.65 -7.85
N TYR A 94 -48.08 -6.42 -7.02
CA TYR A 94 -47.92 -7.87 -7.09
C TYR A 94 -48.49 -8.51 -5.82
N ARG A 95 -49.21 -9.63 -5.95
CA ARG A 95 -49.77 -10.35 -4.80
C ARG A 95 -48.87 -11.52 -4.40
N LEU A 96 -48.41 -11.52 -3.16
CA LEU A 96 -47.60 -12.59 -2.59
C LEU A 96 -48.42 -13.89 -2.47
N SER A 97 -47.73 -15.04 -2.57
CA SER A 97 -48.38 -16.35 -2.44
C SER A 97 -48.97 -16.59 -1.06
N LYS A 98 -49.97 -17.48 -0.96
CA LYS A 98 -50.56 -17.91 0.32
C LYS A 98 -49.48 -18.44 1.29
N PRO A 99 -49.61 -18.14 2.60
CA PRO A 99 -50.74 -17.57 3.30
C PRO A 99 -50.66 -16.04 3.42
N ILE A 100 -49.48 -15.44 3.24
CA ILE A 100 -49.26 -13.99 3.40
C ILE A 100 -50.27 -13.21 2.55
N SER A 101 -50.45 -13.60 1.28
CA SER A 101 -51.52 -13.10 0.38
C SER A 101 -51.61 -11.57 0.23
N ALA A 102 -50.60 -10.83 0.69
CA ALA A 102 -50.58 -9.39 0.72
C ALA A 102 -50.12 -8.80 -0.62
N LYS A 103 -50.54 -7.56 -0.87
CA LYS A 103 -50.16 -6.78 -2.05
C LYS A 103 -48.88 -6.01 -1.75
N ILE A 104 -47.86 -6.15 -2.59
CA ILE A 104 -46.65 -5.31 -2.60
C ILE A 104 -46.60 -4.51 -3.90
N THR A 105 -46.42 -3.19 -3.80
CA THR A 105 -46.39 -2.27 -4.96
C THR A 105 -44.98 -1.82 -5.26
N ASP A 106 -44.21 -1.50 -4.23
CA ASP A 106 -42.91 -0.88 -4.34
C ASP A 106 -42.05 -1.08 -3.08
N LEU A 107 -40.76 -0.79 -3.21
CA LEU A 107 -39.85 -0.46 -2.11
C LEU A 107 -39.21 0.88 -2.46
N LEU A 108 -39.67 1.94 -1.81
CA LEU A 108 -39.15 3.30 -1.98
C LEU A 108 -38.35 3.69 -0.73
N TYR A 109 -37.04 3.90 -0.90
CA TYR A 109 -36.15 4.40 0.14
C TYR A 109 -35.43 5.64 -0.36
N ILE A 110 -35.90 6.83 0.07
CA ILE A 110 -35.42 8.11 -0.45
C ILE A 110 -35.50 8.10 -1.99
N ASP A 111 -34.39 8.10 -2.72
CA ASP A 111 -34.32 8.10 -4.18
C ASP A 111 -34.21 6.70 -4.80
N ASP A 112 -33.86 5.68 -4.01
CA ASP A 112 -33.84 4.28 -4.44
C ASP A 112 -35.27 3.72 -4.54
N LEU A 113 -35.71 3.38 -5.76
CA LEU A 113 -37.04 2.85 -6.01
C LEU A 113 -37.00 1.49 -6.70
N LYS A 114 -37.73 0.53 -6.13
CA LYS A 114 -38.05 -0.76 -6.75
C LYS A 114 -39.55 -0.92 -6.93
N ILE A 115 -40.02 -1.31 -8.11
CA ILE A 115 -41.44 -1.40 -8.49
C ILE A 115 -41.83 -2.86 -8.76
N TYR A 116 -43.00 -3.25 -8.26
CA TYR A 116 -43.60 -4.58 -8.46
C TYR A 116 -44.94 -4.47 -9.22
N ALA A 117 -45.15 -5.39 -10.15
CA ALA A 117 -46.40 -5.49 -10.92
C ALA A 117 -46.72 -6.96 -11.25
N ALA A 118 -47.99 -7.26 -11.45
CA ALA A 118 -48.45 -8.61 -11.79
C ALA A 118 -48.12 -9.06 -13.22
N SER A 119 -47.84 -8.14 -14.13
CA SER A 119 -47.50 -8.42 -15.53
C SER A 119 -46.64 -7.31 -16.13
N GLU A 120 -45.97 -7.61 -17.25
CA GLU A 120 -45.13 -6.69 -18.01
C GLU A 120 -45.86 -5.42 -18.43
N ALA A 121 -46.96 -5.54 -19.17
CA ALA A 121 -47.78 -4.38 -19.59
C ALA A 121 -48.24 -3.48 -18.42
N LYS A 122 -48.42 -4.05 -17.22
CA LYS A 122 -48.79 -3.27 -16.03
C LYS A 122 -47.58 -2.55 -15.44
N LEU A 123 -46.41 -3.19 -15.45
CA LEU A 123 -45.15 -2.59 -15.03
C LEU A 123 -44.82 -1.37 -15.88
N GLU A 124 -44.93 -1.49 -17.20
CA GLU A 124 -44.69 -0.38 -18.15
C GLU A 124 -45.59 0.82 -17.86
N ARG A 125 -46.89 0.57 -17.69
CA ARG A 125 -47.88 1.60 -17.37
C ARG A 125 -47.54 2.32 -16.06
N ILE A 126 -47.13 1.58 -15.03
CA ILE A 126 -46.73 2.14 -13.74
C ILE A 126 -45.44 2.95 -13.91
N MET A 127 -44.42 2.42 -14.57
CA MET A 127 -43.15 3.10 -14.82
C MET A 127 -43.35 4.43 -15.56
N LYS A 128 -44.17 4.45 -16.62
CA LYS A 128 -44.53 5.69 -17.33
C LYS A 128 -45.19 6.70 -16.39
N GLY A 129 -46.13 6.24 -15.56
CA GLY A 129 -46.80 7.10 -14.59
C GLY A 129 -45.87 7.66 -13.51
N VAL A 130 -44.90 6.87 -13.05
CA VAL A 130 -43.91 7.27 -12.04
C VAL A 130 -42.89 8.23 -12.64
N ARG A 131 -42.43 7.98 -13.87
CA ARG A 131 -41.51 8.87 -14.60
C ARG A 131 -42.09 10.28 -14.70
N ASN A 132 -43.31 10.42 -15.19
CA ASN A 132 -43.95 11.73 -15.30
C ASN A 132 -44.08 12.42 -13.93
N ALA A 133 -44.46 11.67 -12.89
CA ALA A 133 -44.58 12.23 -11.55
C ALA A 133 -43.22 12.64 -10.95
N MET A 134 -42.13 11.94 -11.30
CA MET A 134 -40.77 12.30 -10.92
C MET A 134 -40.28 13.54 -11.66
N GLU A 135 -40.64 13.70 -12.94
CA GLU A 135 -40.34 14.90 -13.72
C GLU A 135 -41.00 16.15 -13.11
N ASP A 136 -42.22 16.04 -12.57
CA ASP A 136 -42.90 17.14 -11.85
C ASP A 136 -42.11 17.59 -10.60
N VAL A 137 -41.42 16.66 -9.92
CA VAL A 137 -40.51 16.97 -8.80
C VAL A 137 -39.20 17.62 -9.27
N GLY A 138 -38.85 17.46 -10.54
CA GLY A 138 -37.55 17.80 -11.13
C GLY A 138 -36.58 16.61 -11.21
N LEU A 139 -37.00 15.41 -10.82
CA LEU A 139 -36.18 14.21 -10.79
C LEU A 139 -36.12 13.54 -12.16
N GLN A 140 -34.90 13.28 -12.65
CA GLN A 140 -34.67 12.64 -13.95
C GLN A 140 -34.12 11.23 -13.79
N TRP A 141 -34.68 10.28 -14.52
CA TRP A 141 -34.24 8.90 -14.51
C TRP A 141 -32.86 8.76 -15.14
N ASN A 142 -32.06 7.88 -14.56
CA ASN A 142 -30.81 7.44 -15.12
C ASN A 142 -30.99 6.12 -15.86
N GLU A 143 -31.49 6.18 -17.09
CA GLU A 143 -31.97 5.00 -17.82
C GLU A 143 -30.94 3.87 -17.93
N ARG A 144 -29.65 4.22 -18.10
CA ARG A 144 -28.53 3.26 -18.14
C ARG A 144 -28.25 2.53 -16.83
N LYS A 145 -28.71 3.10 -15.71
CA LYS A 145 -28.64 2.49 -14.38
C LYS A 145 -29.99 1.96 -13.91
N CYS A 146 -31.07 2.15 -14.66
CA CYS A 146 -32.33 1.47 -14.39
C CYS A 146 -32.27 0.05 -14.94
N ALA A 147 -33.04 -0.86 -14.36
CA ALA A 147 -33.11 -2.23 -14.84
C ALA A 147 -34.50 -2.82 -14.65
N VAL A 148 -34.86 -3.79 -15.49
CA VAL A 148 -36.13 -4.52 -15.40
C VAL A 148 -35.86 -6.02 -15.36
N VAL A 149 -36.72 -6.78 -14.69
CA VAL A 149 -36.67 -8.24 -14.70
C VAL A 149 -38.09 -8.82 -14.77
N HIS A 150 -38.26 -9.82 -15.65
CA HIS A 150 -39.52 -10.53 -15.84
C HIS A 150 -39.37 -11.95 -15.30
N VAL A 151 -40.19 -12.30 -14.30
CA VAL A 151 -40.09 -13.59 -13.61
C VAL A 151 -41.43 -14.31 -13.70
N ARG A 152 -41.43 -15.52 -14.25
CA ARG A 152 -42.60 -16.39 -14.33
C ARG A 152 -42.30 -17.72 -13.65
N ARG A 153 -43.12 -18.09 -12.66
CA ARG A 153 -42.95 -19.33 -11.86
C ARG A 153 -41.53 -19.50 -11.29
N GLY A 154 -40.89 -18.40 -10.88
CA GLY A 154 -39.55 -18.40 -10.29
C GLY A 154 -38.39 -18.57 -11.28
N ARG A 155 -38.66 -18.50 -12.60
CA ARG A 155 -37.63 -18.47 -13.64
C ARG A 155 -37.64 -17.11 -14.33
N LEU A 156 -36.44 -16.64 -14.68
CA LEU A 156 -36.27 -15.48 -15.55
C LEU A 156 -36.91 -15.79 -16.92
N GLN A 157 -37.55 -14.81 -17.54
CA GLN A 157 -37.97 -14.91 -18.93
C GLN A 157 -36.91 -14.21 -19.79
N GLU A 158 -36.54 -14.81 -20.92
CA GLU A 158 -35.63 -14.16 -21.86
C GLU A 158 -36.27 -12.88 -22.39
N PRO A 159 -35.49 -11.79 -22.53
CA PRO A 159 -36.02 -10.53 -23.05
C PRO A 159 -36.49 -10.71 -24.49
N GLU A 160 -37.72 -10.31 -24.80
CA GLU A 160 -38.12 -10.07 -26.19
C GLU A 160 -37.27 -8.91 -26.75
N GLU A 161 -36.86 -8.97 -28.02
CA GLU A 161 -35.88 -8.04 -28.64
C GLU A 161 -36.31 -6.55 -28.64
N ASN A 162 -37.52 -6.23 -28.19
CA ASN A 162 -38.02 -4.88 -28.08
C ASN A 162 -37.95 -4.41 -26.61
N GLY A 163 -36.87 -3.68 -26.29
CA GLY A 163 -36.72 -3.00 -25.01
C GLY A 163 -37.90 -2.07 -24.69
N ILE A 164 -38.23 -1.98 -23.40
CA ILE A 164 -39.31 -1.14 -22.90
C ILE A 164 -38.86 0.33 -22.90
N GLY A 165 -39.34 1.13 -23.87
CA GLY A 165 -39.21 2.60 -23.84
C GLY A 165 -39.02 3.30 -25.20
N ALA A 166 -39.49 4.55 -25.30
CA ALA A 166 -39.23 5.44 -26.44
C ALA A 166 -37.95 6.26 -26.19
N GLY A 167 -36.77 5.66 -26.42
CA GLY A 167 -35.44 6.23 -26.11
C GLY A 167 -34.46 5.18 -25.56
N GLU A 168 -33.17 5.50 -25.37
CA GLU A 168 -32.08 4.56 -24.95
C GLU A 168 -32.60 3.52 -23.93
N ALA A 169 -32.79 2.27 -24.40
CA ALA A 169 -33.66 1.30 -23.75
C ALA A 169 -33.17 0.88 -22.35
N ILE A 170 -34.08 0.93 -21.35
CA ILE A 170 -33.83 0.35 -20.02
C ILE A 170 -33.57 -1.15 -20.20
N THR A 171 -32.43 -1.63 -19.70
CA THR A 171 -31.97 -2.99 -19.96
C THR A 171 -32.72 -4.01 -19.11
N SER A 172 -33.13 -5.12 -19.72
CA SER A 172 -33.66 -6.29 -19.01
C SER A 172 -32.49 -7.13 -18.45
N LEU A 173 -32.52 -7.45 -17.15
CA LEU A 173 -31.48 -8.25 -16.51
C LEU A 173 -31.51 -9.69 -17.04
N ARG A 174 -30.35 -10.17 -17.48
CA ARG A 174 -30.10 -11.57 -17.86
C ARG A 174 -29.79 -12.41 -16.63
N GLU A 175 -29.73 -13.73 -16.77
CA GLU A 175 -29.55 -14.67 -15.65
C GLU A 175 -28.17 -14.52 -14.96
N ASP A 176 -27.17 -14.09 -15.72
CA ASP A 176 -25.78 -13.84 -15.29
C ASP A 176 -25.54 -12.41 -14.75
N ALA A 177 -26.50 -11.50 -14.92
CA ALA A 177 -26.39 -10.11 -14.47
C ALA A 177 -26.96 -9.91 -13.04
N GLN A 178 -26.51 -8.86 -12.34
CA GLN A 178 -27.07 -8.48 -11.05
C GLN A 178 -27.31 -6.97 -10.97
N TYR A 179 -28.32 -6.57 -10.21
CA TYR A 179 -28.58 -5.19 -9.85
C TYR A 179 -28.23 -4.95 -8.38
N LYS A 180 -27.53 -3.86 -8.08
CA LYS A 180 -27.20 -3.50 -6.69
C LYS A 180 -28.26 -2.55 -6.15
N PHE A 181 -29.13 -3.04 -5.27
CA PHE A 181 -30.17 -2.23 -4.61
C PHE A 181 -29.91 -2.16 -3.10
N LEU A 182 -29.78 -0.95 -2.55
CA LEU A 182 -29.42 -0.72 -1.14
C LEU A 182 -28.22 -1.58 -0.68
N GLY A 183 -27.20 -1.68 -1.54
CA GLY A 183 -25.98 -2.45 -1.26
C GLY A 183 -26.08 -3.96 -1.48
N VAL A 184 -27.27 -4.52 -1.73
CA VAL A 184 -27.50 -5.95 -1.95
C VAL A 184 -27.59 -6.26 -3.45
N LEU A 185 -26.94 -7.35 -3.88
CA LEU A 185 -27.01 -7.83 -5.26
C LEU A 185 -28.28 -8.66 -5.48
N GLU A 186 -29.09 -8.26 -6.44
CA GLU A 186 -30.40 -8.83 -6.73
C GLU A 186 -30.53 -9.23 -8.21
N ASN A 187 -31.22 -10.36 -8.43
CA ASN A 187 -31.80 -10.75 -9.71
C ASN A 187 -33.18 -11.38 -9.40
N VAL A 188 -33.45 -12.61 -9.87
CA VAL A 188 -34.63 -13.40 -9.46
C VAL A 188 -34.63 -13.64 -7.94
N LYS A 189 -33.44 -13.71 -7.34
CA LYS A 189 -33.21 -13.83 -5.89
C LYS A 189 -32.11 -12.87 -5.45
N GLN A 190 -32.02 -12.64 -4.14
CA GLN A 190 -30.85 -11.99 -3.53
C GLN A 190 -29.66 -12.96 -3.55
N GLN A 191 -28.48 -12.44 -3.89
CA GLN A 191 -27.24 -13.21 -4.00
C GLN A 191 -26.43 -13.07 -2.71
N ASP A 192 -26.96 -13.56 -1.60
CA ASP A 192 -26.39 -13.35 -0.27
C ASP A 192 -24.92 -13.77 -0.20
N GLY A 193 -24.56 -14.95 -0.72
CA GLY A 193 -23.19 -15.47 -0.67
C GLY A 193 -22.15 -14.51 -1.24
N LEU A 194 -22.41 -13.93 -2.41
CA LEU A 194 -21.51 -12.96 -3.05
C LEU A 194 -21.39 -11.66 -2.25
N VAL A 195 -22.50 -11.18 -1.68
CA VAL A 195 -22.51 -9.96 -0.85
C VAL A 195 -21.71 -10.17 0.44
N LEU A 196 -21.87 -11.33 1.08
CA LEU A 196 -21.13 -11.66 2.29
C LEU A 196 -19.62 -11.76 2.01
N GLU A 197 -19.23 -12.40 0.89
CA GLU A 197 -17.84 -12.51 0.47
C GLU A 197 -17.20 -11.15 0.17
N GLN A 198 -17.92 -10.26 -0.54
CA GLN A 198 -17.46 -8.90 -0.80
C GLN A 198 -17.29 -8.10 0.49
N ALA A 199 -18.22 -8.22 1.43
CA ALA A 199 -18.15 -7.55 2.73
C ALA A 199 -16.98 -8.06 3.59
N GLU A 200 -16.72 -9.38 3.58
CA GLU A 200 -15.56 -9.98 4.25
C GLU A 200 -14.24 -9.47 3.65
N LYS A 201 -14.10 -9.49 2.32
CA LYS A 201 -12.90 -9.02 1.63
C LYS A 201 -12.59 -7.57 1.97
N GLU A 202 -13.60 -6.71 1.92
CA GLU A 202 -13.45 -5.28 2.23
C GLU A 202 -13.16 -5.05 3.73
N TYR A 203 -13.79 -5.81 4.63
CA TYR A 203 -13.49 -5.75 6.07
C TYR A 203 -12.02 -6.10 6.35
N LEU A 204 -11.52 -7.21 5.79
CA LEU A 204 -10.13 -7.63 5.98
C LEU A 204 -9.14 -6.63 5.36
N LYS A 205 -9.45 -6.08 4.18
CA LYS A 205 -8.67 -5.01 3.54
C LYS A 205 -8.53 -3.79 4.46
N ARG A 206 -9.65 -3.27 4.97
CA ARG A 206 -9.65 -2.13 5.90
C ARG A 206 -8.89 -2.44 7.18
N LEU A 207 -9.05 -3.66 7.69
CA LEU A 207 -8.37 -4.11 8.90
C LEU A 207 -6.85 -4.11 8.72
N SER A 208 -6.33 -4.62 7.59
CA SER A 208 -4.90 -4.58 7.29
C SER A 208 -4.35 -3.15 7.30
N VAL A 209 -5.04 -2.20 6.64
CA VAL A 209 -4.66 -0.77 6.62
C VAL A 209 -4.66 -0.17 8.02
N VAL A 210 -5.71 -0.41 8.82
CA VAL A 210 -5.83 0.13 10.18
C VAL A 210 -4.68 -0.38 11.06
N TRP A 211 -4.42 -1.69 11.06
CA TRP A 211 -3.43 -2.26 11.98
C TRP A 211 -1.98 -2.01 11.55
N SER A 212 -1.72 -1.77 10.25
CA SER A 212 -0.40 -1.35 9.74
C SER A 212 -0.13 0.16 9.84
N SER A 213 -1.12 0.96 10.23
CA SER A 213 -1.01 2.42 10.33
C SER A 213 -0.19 2.88 11.57
N PRO A 214 0.30 4.14 11.61
CA PRO A 214 0.94 4.71 12.78
C PRO A 214 -0.04 5.13 13.90
N LEU A 215 -1.33 4.84 13.76
CA LEU A 215 -2.34 5.15 14.78
C LEU A 215 -1.99 4.50 16.13
N SER A 216 -2.35 5.17 17.22
CA SER A 216 -2.26 4.58 18.56
C SER A 216 -3.13 3.33 18.69
N ASP A 217 -2.86 2.49 19.70
CA ASP A 217 -3.66 1.28 19.94
C ASP A 217 -5.16 1.59 20.11
N TYR A 218 -5.47 2.70 20.80
CA TYR A 218 -6.84 3.16 21.00
C TYR A 218 -7.51 3.50 19.66
N TYR A 219 -6.85 4.31 18.83
CA TYR A 219 -7.42 4.73 17.54
C TYR A 219 -7.49 3.58 16.53
N LYS A 220 -6.60 2.58 16.60
CA LYS A 220 -6.70 1.35 15.80
C LYS A 220 -7.93 0.51 16.15
N VAL A 221 -8.21 0.33 17.44
CA VAL A 221 -9.41 -0.37 17.87
C VAL A 221 -10.67 0.42 17.53
N LEU A 222 -10.64 1.75 17.72
CA LEU A 222 -11.73 2.64 17.35
C LEU A 222 -12.03 2.55 15.85
N ALA A 223 -11.01 2.67 14.99
CA ALA A 223 -11.14 2.55 13.55
C ALA A 223 -11.60 1.14 13.13
N THR A 224 -11.12 0.09 13.79
CA THR A 224 -11.63 -1.27 13.52
C THR A 224 -13.13 -1.36 13.79
N ASN A 225 -13.59 -0.81 14.92
CA ASN A 225 -14.99 -0.86 15.33
C ASN A 225 -15.90 0.09 14.53
N GLN A 226 -15.39 1.26 14.11
CA GLN A 226 -16.19 2.35 13.53
C GLN A 226 -15.97 2.57 12.03
N PHE A 227 -14.94 1.97 11.43
CA PHE A 227 -14.64 2.10 10.00
C PHE A 227 -14.57 0.75 9.27
N ALA A 228 -13.95 -0.28 9.86
CA ALA A 228 -13.88 -1.61 9.25
C ALA A 228 -15.17 -2.42 9.46
N LEU A 229 -15.56 -2.67 10.72
CA LEU A 229 -16.70 -3.51 11.08
C LEU A 229 -18.05 -3.07 10.46
N PRO A 230 -18.35 -1.76 10.27
CA PRO A 230 -19.61 -1.33 9.66
C PRO A 230 -19.91 -1.92 8.28
N VAL A 231 -18.87 -2.25 7.49
CA VAL A 231 -19.04 -2.90 6.18
C VAL A 231 -19.77 -4.23 6.31
N MET A 232 -19.47 -4.98 7.38
CA MET A 232 -20.15 -6.23 7.67
C MET A 232 -21.46 -6.01 8.41
N SER A 233 -21.45 -5.17 9.45
CA SER A 233 -22.59 -5.02 10.37
C SER A 233 -23.83 -4.44 9.69
N TYR A 234 -23.66 -3.67 8.61
CA TYR A 234 -24.76 -3.25 7.73
C TYR A 234 -25.59 -4.45 7.26
N PHE A 235 -24.95 -5.51 6.76
CA PHE A 235 -25.61 -6.71 6.24
C PHE A 235 -26.04 -7.70 7.34
N MET A 236 -25.51 -7.60 8.56
CA MET A 236 -25.86 -8.51 9.66
C MET A 236 -27.32 -8.39 10.11
N TRP A 237 -27.96 -7.23 9.86
CA TRP A 237 -29.38 -7.03 10.20
C TRP A 237 -30.30 -7.95 9.41
N THR A 238 -30.08 -8.02 8.10
CA THR A 238 -30.95 -8.74 7.18
C THR A 238 -30.38 -10.11 6.83
N GLN A 239 -29.09 -10.19 6.49
CA GLN A 239 -28.55 -11.38 5.84
C GLN A 239 -28.09 -12.42 6.85
N VAL A 240 -28.06 -13.66 6.39
CA VAL A 240 -27.82 -14.82 7.23
C VAL A 240 -26.39 -15.27 7.04
N TRP A 241 -25.55 -15.03 8.05
CA TRP A 241 -24.15 -15.44 8.03
C TRP A 241 -23.99 -16.83 8.64
N PRO A 242 -23.23 -17.74 8.00
CA PRO A 242 -22.79 -18.97 8.66
C PRO A 242 -21.88 -18.64 9.84
N ILE A 243 -22.17 -19.19 11.02
CA ILE A 243 -21.38 -18.94 12.24
C ILE A 243 -19.92 -19.35 12.05
N ALA A 244 -19.67 -20.43 11.30
CA ALA A 244 -18.32 -20.90 10.99
C ALA A 244 -17.49 -19.87 10.19
N ASP A 245 -18.14 -19.11 9.30
CA ASP A 245 -17.47 -18.04 8.54
C ASP A 245 -17.16 -16.85 9.44
N LEU A 246 -18.09 -16.43 10.29
CA LEU A 246 -17.83 -15.37 11.28
C LEU A 246 -16.67 -15.73 12.22
N GLN A 247 -16.60 -16.99 12.64
CA GLN A 247 -15.50 -17.53 13.45
C GLN A 247 -14.17 -17.59 12.69
N ARG A 248 -14.19 -17.85 11.37
CA ARG A 248 -13.02 -17.73 10.51
C ARG A 248 -12.57 -16.27 10.45
N ILE A 249 -13.48 -15.33 10.21
CA ILE A 249 -13.17 -13.91 10.10
C ILE A 249 -12.58 -13.40 11.42
N ASP A 250 -13.17 -13.75 12.57
CA ASP A 250 -12.63 -13.40 13.89
C ASP A 250 -11.21 -13.97 14.10
N ARG A 251 -10.88 -15.15 13.54
CA ARG A 251 -9.52 -15.71 13.56
C ARG A 251 -8.56 -14.92 12.68
N GLU A 252 -8.96 -14.57 11.46
CA GLU A 252 -8.14 -13.75 10.55
C GLU A 252 -7.91 -12.34 11.12
N THR A 253 -8.91 -11.75 11.77
CA THR A 253 -8.76 -10.47 12.49
C THR A 253 -7.64 -10.54 13.52
N ARG A 254 -7.64 -11.59 14.35
CA ARG A 254 -6.60 -11.79 15.36
C ARG A 254 -5.25 -12.08 14.73
N LYS A 255 -5.20 -12.80 13.60
CA LYS A 255 -3.97 -13.07 12.86
C LYS A 255 -3.34 -11.77 12.34
N ILE A 256 -4.12 -10.89 11.72
CA ILE A 256 -3.67 -9.56 11.28
C ILE A 256 -3.12 -8.75 12.45
N MET A 257 -3.79 -8.78 13.60
CA MET A 257 -3.29 -8.11 14.81
C MET A 257 -1.95 -8.68 15.30
N VAL A 258 -1.80 -10.00 15.32
CA VAL A 258 -0.55 -10.67 15.71
C VAL A 258 0.58 -10.30 14.74
N GLU A 259 0.31 -10.31 13.44
CA GLU A 259 1.29 -9.98 12.40
C GLU A 259 1.79 -8.53 12.45
N ASN A 260 1.02 -7.62 13.06
CA ASN A 260 1.38 -6.21 13.27
C ASN A 260 1.85 -5.93 14.71
N GLY A 261 2.27 -6.96 15.45
CA GLY A 261 2.82 -6.82 16.80
C GLY A 261 1.81 -6.35 17.85
N ALA A 262 0.52 -6.41 17.55
CA ALA A 262 -0.53 -5.91 18.45
C ALA A 262 -0.96 -6.91 19.51
N ARG A 263 -0.72 -8.21 19.33
CA ARG A 263 -1.18 -9.23 20.27
C ARG A 263 -0.24 -10.43 20.28
N HIS A 264 0.04 -10.98 21.46
CA HIS A 264 0.77 -12.24 21.58
C HIS A 264 -0.11 -13.44 21.14
N PRO A 265 0.40 -14.44 20.39
CA PRO A 265 -0.42 -15.56 19.89
C PRO A 265 -1.14 -16.36 20.98
N LEU A 266 -0.53 -16.46 22.17
CA LEU A 266 -1.07 -17.21 23.32
C LEU A 266 -1.89 -16.35 24.29
N ALA A 267 -2.07 -15.05 24.01
CA ALA A 267 -2.85 -14.17 24.85
C ALA A 267 -4.33 -14.60 24.87
N SER A 268 -5.03 -14.33 25.98
CA SER A 268 -6.46 -14.54 26.13
C SER A 268 -7.23 -13.90 24.96
N THR A 269 -8.10 -14.68 24.34
CA THR A 269 -8.96 -14.17 23.27
C THR A 269 -10.07 -13.29 23.85
N ASP A 270 -10.63 -13.66 24.99
CA ASP A 270 -11.71 -12.90 25.63
C ASP A 270 -11.25 -11.54 26.15
N GLN A 271 -10.01 -11.44 26.64
CA GLN A 271 -9.43 -10.18 27.11
C GLN A 271 -9.39 -9.11 26.01
N LEU A 272 -9.21 -9.50 24.74
CA LEU A 272 -9.22 -8.56 23.61
C LEU A 272 -10.56 -7.80 23.50
N TYR A 273 -11.65 -8.48 23.85
CA TYR A 273 -13.00 -8.01 23.58
C TYR A 273 -13.74 -7.43 24.80
N ILE A 274 -13.14 -7.44 25.99
CA ILE A 274 -13.66 -6.70 27.15
C ILE A 274 -13.18 -5.24 27.10
N PRO A 275 -13.87 -4.31 27.80
CA PRO A 275 -13.49 -2.90 27.84
C PRO A 275 -12.08 -2.65 28.40
N ARG A 276 -11.48 -1.52 28.02
CA ARG A 276 -10.18 -1.05 28.53
C ARG A 276 -10.17 -0.84 30.04
N SER A 277 -11.27 -0.34 30.60
CA SER A 277 -11.46 -0.18 32.05
C SER A 277 -11.44 -1.50 32.81
N SER A 278 -11.54 -2.63 32.10
CA SER A 278 -11.50 -3.98 32.66
C SER A 278 -10.23 -4.74 32.24
N GLY A 279 -9.25 -4.07 31.62
CA GLY A 279 -7.98 -4.69 31.23
C GLY A 279 -7.96 -5.30 29.83
N GLY A 280 -8.97 -5.00 29.00
CA GLY A 280 -8.99 -5.40 27.58
C GLY A 280 -8.72 -4.25 26.61
N ARG A 281 -9.09 -4.45 25.35
CA ARG A 281 -8.93 -3.42 24.30
C ARG A 281 -10.23 -2.78 23.84
N GLY A 282 -11.37 -3.41 24.13
CA GLY A 282 -12.69 -2.99 23.66
C GLY A 282 -12.94 -3.28 22.17
N LEU A 283 -12.21 -4.23 21.59
CA LEU A 283 -12.48 -4.69 20.22
C LEU A 283 -13.84 -5.39 20.17
N LYS A 284 -14.54 -5.31 19.04
CA LYS A 284 -15.76 -6.08 18.81
C LYS A 284 -15.45 -7.35 18.02
N SER A 285 -15.90 -8.50 18.54
CA SER A 285 -15.92 -9.75 17.78
C SER A 285 -17.02 -9.70 16.74
N VAL A 286 -16.70 -10.15 15.54
CA VAL A 286 -17.62 -10.20 14.40
C VAL A 286 -18.77 -11.19 14.68
N GLU A 287 -18.47 -12.37 15.22
CA GLU A 287 -19.49 -13.36 15.61
C GLU A 287 -20.44 -12.80 16.68
N SER A 288 -19.88 -12.18 17.71
CA SER A 288 -20.66 -11.68 18.83
C SER A 288 -21.54 -10.49 18.42
N GLU A 289 -21.03 -9.59 17.59
CA GLU A 289 -21.82 -8.47 17.06
C GLU A 289 -22.97 -8.98 16.19
N TYR A 290 -22.74 -10.00 15.36
CA TYR A 290 -23.80 -10.64 14.57
C TYR A 290 -24.93 -11.22 15.46
N LYS A 291 -24.57 -12.01 16.49
CA LYS A 291 -25.56 -12.58 17.42
C LYS A 291 -26.37 -11.50 18.13
N LEU A 292 -25.71 -10.45 18.63
CA LEU A 292 -26.38 -9.30 19.26
C LEU A 292 -27.28 -8.54 18.29
N ILE A 293 -26.87 -8.38 17.03
CA ILE A 293 -27.69 -7.75 15.99
C ILE A 293 -28.93 -8.60 15.69
N LYS A 294 -28.80 -9.93 15.59
CA LYS A 294 -29.95 -10.81 15.33
C LYS A 294 -30.96 -10.81 16.48
N ILE A 295 -30.51 -10.80 17.74
CA ILE A 295 -31.39 -10.61 18.90
C ILE A 295 -32.16 -9.28 18.78
N LYS A 296 -31.45 -8.18 18.50
CA LYS A 296 -32.08 -6.86 18.34
C LYS A 296 -33.03 -6.80 17.14
N ALA A 297 -32.70 -7.48 16.05
CA ALA A 297 -33.52 -7.53 14.83
C ALA A 297 -34.84 -8.27 15.10
N ALA A 298 -34.81 -9.41 15.80
CA ALA A 298 -36.00 -10.16 16.18
C ALA A 298 -36.93 -9.33 17.07
N VAL A 299 -36.39 -8.74 18.14
CA VAL A 299 -37.16 -7.90 19.06
C VAL A 299 -37.76 -6.70 18.31
N LYS A 300 -36.98 -6.03 17.45
CA LYS A 300 -37.50 -4.92 16.64
C LYS A 300 -38.59 -5.37 15.68
N LEU A 301 -38.47 -6.53 15.05
CA LEU A 301 -39.47 -7.05 14.11
C LEU A 301 -40.80 -7.33 14.82
N CYS A 302 -40.76 -8.00 15.99
CA CYS A 302 -41.96 -8.29 16.77
C CYS A 302 -42.56 -7.05 17.42
N ALA A 303 -41.75 -6.05 17.79
CA ALA A 303 -42.23 -4.79 18.34
C ALA A 303 -42.80 -3.82 17.28
N ASN A 304 -42.55 -4.06 15.99
CA ASN A 304 -42.95 -3.13 14.93
C ASN A 304 -44.40 -3.34 14.49
N THR A 305 -45.13 -2.24 14.33
CA THR A 305 -46.53 -2.21 13.88
C THR A 305 -46.67 -1.83 12.40
N ASP A 306 -45.58 -1.57 11.68
CA ASP A 306 -45.59 -1.24 10.26
C ASP A 306 -46.18 -2.41 9.42
N PRO A 307 -47.15 -2.13 8.54
CA PRO A 307 -47.80 -3.17 7.73
C PRO A 307 -46.84 -3.97 6.82
N THR A 308 -45.73 -3.38 6.38
CA THR A 308 -44.71 -4.04 5.55
C THR A 308 -43.87 -4.99 6.38
N LEU A 309 -43.47 -4.57 7.59
CA LEU A 309 -42.73 -5.42 8.53
C LEU A 309 -43.59 -6.55 9.11
N LYS A 310 -44.91 -6.36 9.21
CA LYS A 310 -45.84 -7.45 9.49
C LYS A 310 -45.69 -8.61 8.49
N LEU A 311 -45.50 -8.33 7.19
CA LEU A 311 -45.30 -9.38 6.18
C LEU A 311 -44.02 -10.19 6.42
N VAL A 312 -42.95 -9.51 6.82
CA VAL A 312 -41.66 -10.15 7.15
C VAL A 312 -41.82 -10.99 8.43
N ARG A 313 -42.55 -10.48 9.43
CA ARG A 313 -42.85 -11.21 10.66
C ARG A 313 -43.65 -12.48 10.40
N GLU A 314 -44.75 -12.40 9.65
CA GLU A 314 -45.57 -13.57 9.29
C GLU A 314 -44.77 -14.62 8.50
N PHE A 315 -43.82 -14.18 7.67
CA PHE A 315 -42.89 -15.08 6.97
C PHE A 315 -41.97 -15.83 7.94
N GLU A 316 -41.39 -15.11 8.91
CA GLU A 316 -40.50 -15.68 9.92
C GLU A 316 -41.23 -16.60 10.90
N GLU A 317 -42.38 -16.20 11.44
CA GLU A 317 -43.26 -17.02 12.30
C GLU A 317 -43.61 -18.33 11.60
N ARG A 318 -44.01 -18.27 10.32
CA ARG A 318 -44.30 -19.48 9.54
C ARG A 318 -43.08 -20.34 9.28
N ALA A 319 -41.90 -19.74 9.12
CA ALA A 319 -40.67 -20.51 8.97
C ALA A 319 -40.40 -21.32 10.25
N VAL A 320 -40.68 -20.75 11.43
CA VAL A 320 -40.65 -21.47 12.72
C VAL A 320 -41.66 -22.63 12.73
N ASP A 321 -42.93 -22.38 12.41
CA ASP A 321 -43.99 -23.42 12.40
C ASP A 321 -43.65 -24.61 11.50
N LYS A 322 -43.00 -24.33 10.36
CA LYS A 322 -42.59 -25.35 9.38
C LYS A 322 -41.26 -26.02 9.69
N GLY A 323 -40.65 -25.72 10.83
CA GLY A 323 -39.33 -26.24 11.20
C GLY A 323 -38.20 -25.80 10.26
N ARG A 324 -38.40 -24.73 9.49
CA ARG A 324 -37.37 -24.14 8.64
C ARG A 324 -36.49 -23.19 9.47
N ARG A 325 -35.35 -22.80 8.91
CA ARG A 325 -34.52 -21.77 9.53
C ARG A 325 -35.28 -20.45 9.55
N SER A 326 -35.23 -19.75 10.69
CA SER A 326 -35.85 -18.45 10.92
C SER A 326 -34.92 -17.58 11.75
N MET A 327 -34.93 -16.27 11.48
CA MET A 327 -34.23 -15.27 12.27
C MET A 327 -34.74 -15.23 13.72
N LEU A 328 -36.03 -15.46 13.96
CA LEU A 328 -36.60 -15.52 15.32
C LEU A 328 -36.02 -16.71 16.10
N LYS A 329 -35.93 -17.87 15.46
CA LYS A 329 -35.34 -19.08 16.06
C LYS A 329 -33.85 -18.92 16.35
N ASP A 330 -33.10 -18.36 15.39
CA ASP A 330 -31.67 -18.07 15.57
C ASP A 330 -31.46 -17.08 16.73
N ALA A 331 -32.27 -16.00 16.80
CA ALA A 331 -32.22 -15.01 17.86
C ALA A 331 -32.53 -15.59 19.26
N SER A 332 -33.58 -16.41 19.40
CA SER A 332 -33.88 -17.10 20.66
C SER A 332 -32.76 -18.07 21.06
N GLY A 333 -32.13 -18.75 20.10
CA GLY A 333 -30.95 -19.57 20.35
C GLY A 333 -29.78 -18.76 20.90
N PHE A 334 -29.45 -17.64 20.25
CA PHE A 334 -28.36 -16.76 20.67
C PHE A 334 -28.63 -16.07 22.01
N ALA A 335 -29.88 -15.70 22.30
CA ALA A 335 -30.25 -15.12 23.59
C ALA A 335 -30.13 -16.14 24.72
N ARG A 336 -30.52 -17.40 24.48
CA ARG A 336 -30.37 -18.49 25.44
C ARG A 336 -28.90 -18.77 25.77
N GLU A 337 -27.99 -18.66 24.80
CA GLU A 337 -26.54 -18.74 25.05
C GLU A 337 -26.03 -17.68 26.05
N LEU A 338 -26.80 -16.60 26.25
CA LEU A 338 -26.52 -15.48 27.14
C LEU A 338 -27.43 -15.47 28.39
N GLY A 339 -28.17 -16.55 28.67
CA GLY A 339 -29.05 -16.64 29.84
C GLY A 339 -30.33 -15.79 29.73
N ILE A 340 -30.79 -15.52 28.51
CA ILE A 340 -32.02 -14.75 28.25
C ILE A 340 -32.99 -15.62 27.44
N GLU A 341 -34.16 -15.88 28.00
CA GLU A 341 -35.27 -16.49 27.28
C GLU A 341 -36.10 -15.40 26.61
N LEU A 342 -36.26 -15.48 25.28
CA LEU A 342 -37.04 -14.49 24.53
C LEU A 342 -38.46 -14.99 24.27
N GLU A 343 -39.43 -14.20 24.73
CA GLU A 343 -40.85 -14.34 24.42
C GLU A 343 -41.19 -13.32 23.31
N LEU A 344 -41.09 -13.74 22.05
CA LEU A 344 -41.15 -12.87 20.87
C LEU A 344 -42.59 -12.60 20.37
N GLU A 345 -43.52 -12.33 21.29
CA GLU A 345 -44.92 -12.07 20.96
C GLU A 345 -45.11 -10.64 20.44
N HIS A 346 -45.93 -10.48 19.40
CA HIS A 346 -46.29 -9.16 18.87
C HIS A 346 -47.51 -8.59 19.62
N PRO A 347 -47.52 -7.29 20.00
CA PRO A 347 -46.52 -6.24 19.73
C PRO A 347 -45.51 -5.98 20.86
N GLU A 348 -45.58 -6.74 21.94
CA GLU A 348 -44.80 -6.52 23.16
C GLU A 348 -43.87 -7.71 23.43
N PRO A 349 -42.78 -7.88 22.65
CA PRO A 349 -41.83 -8.94 22.92
C PRO A 349 -41.11 -8.65 24.24
N VAL A 350 -40.92 -9.67 25.07
CA VAL A 350 -40.22 -9.55 26.36
C VAL A 350 -39.08 -10.55 26.46
N GLY A 351 -38.11 -10.27 27.32
CA GLY A 351 -37.08 -11.22 27.71
C GLY A 351 -37.25 -11.62 29.16
N ARG A 352 -36.84 -12.83 29.52
CA ARG A 352 -36.77 -13.31 30.90
C ARG A 352 -35.34 -13.74 31.23
N THR A 353 -34.80 -13.29 32.35
CA THR A 353 -33.49 -13.75 32.83
C THR A 353 -33.58 -15.13 33.48
N GLU A 354 -32.44 -15.79 33.73
CA GLU A 354 -32.39 -17.05 34.49
C GLU A 354 -32.99 -16.93 35.91
N GLU A 355 -32.95 -15.74 36.49
CA GLU A 355 -33.52 -15.40 37.80
C GLU A 355 -35.04 -15.11 37.74
N GLY A 356 -35.64 -15.16 36.55
CA GLY A 356 -37.07 -14.91 36.33
C GLY A 356 -37.45 -13.43 36.18
N GLU A 357 -36.47 -12.51 36.12
CA GLU A 357 -36.73 -11.06 35.96
C GLU A 357 -37.20 -10.76 34.52
N LEU A 358 -38.27 -9.97 34.40
CA LEU A 358 -38.81 -9.50 33.12
C LEU A 358 -37.98 -8.31 32.58
N VAL A 359 -37.48 -8.46 31.35
CA VAL A 359 -36.69 -7.48 30.63
C VAL A 359 -37.51 -6.87 29.48
N ASP A 360 -37.78 -5.57 29.59
CA ASP A 360 -38.45 -4.77 28.56
C ASP A 360 -37.70 -4.81 27.20
N LYS A 361 -38.46 -4.81 26.09
CA LYS A 361 -37.96 -4.81 24.71
C LYS A 361 -36.84 -3.81 24.41
N LYS A 362 -36.88 -2.61 25.02
CA LYS A 362 -35.84 -1.58 24.82
C LYS A 362 -34.53 -1.93 25.54
N LYS A 363 -34.61 -2.73 26.61
CA LYS A 363 -33.47 -3.11 27.47
C LYS A 363 -32.82 -4.44 27.08
N ILE A 364 -33.52 -5.34 26.38
CA ILE A 364 -32.99 -6.66 25.97
C ILE A 364 -31.60 -6.56 25.33
N GLY A 365 -31.41 -5.63 24.39
CA GLY A 365 -30.10 -5.46 23.73
C GLY A 365 -28.97 -4.97 24.65
N VAL A 366 -29.31 -4.24 25.72
CA VAL A 366 -28.34 -3.79 26.75
C VAL A 366 -28.01 -4.96 27.67
N PHE A 367 -29.02 -5.71 28.11
CA PHE A 367 -28.84 -6.90 28.92
C PHE A 367 -28.01 -7.96 28.20
N ALA A 368 -28.31 -8.27 26.94
CA ALA A 368 -27.53 -9.22 26.15
C ALA A 368 -26.05 -8.81 26.02
N LYS A 369 -25.77 -7.50 25.85
CA LYS A 369 -24.40 -6.98 25.83
C LYS A 369 -23.70 -7.12 27.20
N LYS A 370 -24.42 -6.86 28.30
CA LYS A 370 -23.91 -7.03 29.66
C LYS A 370 -23.63 -8.51 29.97
N ALA A 371 -24.56 -9.41 29.64
CA ALA A 371 -24.41 -10.86 29.80
C ALA A 371 -23.22 -11.40 28.98
N LEU A 372 -23.04 -10.95 27.74
CA LEU A 372 -21.88 -11.31 26.93
C LEU A 372 -20.56 -10.86 27.58
N TYR A 373 -20.53 -9.65 28.15
CA TYR A 373 -19.37 -9.17 28.91
C TYR A 373 -19.10 -10.04 30.14
N THR A 374 -20.13 -10.37 30.94
CA THR A 374 -20.00 -11.27 32.10
C THR A 374 -19.46 -12.64 31.71
N LYS A 375 -19.98 -13.24 30.63
CA LYS A 375 -19.53 -14.54 30.14
C LYS A 375 -18.07 -14.52 29.70
N ARG A 376 -17.62 -13.46 29.03
CA ARG A 376 -16.20 -13.28 28.67
C ARG A 376 -15.32 -13.07 29.89
N ARG A 377 -15.81 -12.35 30.90
CA ARG A 377 -15.10 -12.16 32.17
C ARG A 377 -14.90 -13.50 32.89
N GLN A 378 -15.95 -14.30 33.01
CA GLN A 378 -15.87 -15.68 33.55
C GLN A 378 -14.89 -16.54 32.75
N GLY A 379 -14.96 -16.49 31.41
CA GLY A 379 -14.02 -17.19 30.54
C GLY A 379 -12.56 -16.74 30.68
N ILE A 380 -12.32 -15.51 31.18
CA ILE A 380 -10.98 -15.06 31.60
C ILE A 380 -10.67 -15.64 32.98
N GLU A 381 -11.54 -15.53 33.97
CA GLU A 381 -11.34 -16.04 35.34
C GLU A 381 -11.03 -17.55 35.39
N GLU A 382 -11.63 -18.34 34.49
CA GLU A 382 -11.39 -19.78 34.33
C GLU A 382 -10.02 -20.13 33.73
N GLN A 383 -9.30 -19.15 33.17
CA GLN A 383 -7.98 -19.39 32.57
C GLN A 383 -6.90 -19.55 33.64
N ARG A 384 -6.11 -20.61 33.50
CA ARG A 384 -5.13 -21.04 34.52
C ARG A 384 -4.14 -19.96 34.97
N TRP A 385 -3.60 -19.16 34.05
CA TRP A 385 -2.46 -18.27 34.35
C TRP A 385 -2.74 -16.79 34.05
N GLN A 386 -3.12 -16.45 32.83
CA GLN A 386 -3.47 -15.07 32.46
C GLN A 386 -4.76 -14.60 33.13
N GLY A 387 -5.74 -15.50 33.23
CA GLY A 387 -7.00 -15.29 33.92
C GLY A 387 -6.85 -14.93 35.38
N LYS A 388 -6.08 -15.73 36.11
CA LYS A 388 -5.84 -15.56 37.54
C LYS A 388 -5.23 -14.20 37.89
N LEU A 389 -4.29 -13.70 37.08
CA LEU A 389 -3.68 -12.38 37.29
C LEU A 389 -4.67 -11.23 37.10
N VAL A 390 -5.44 -11.29 36.00
CA VAL A 390 -6.45 -10.27 35.69
C VAL A 390 -7.56 -10.30 36.75
N ALA A 391 -7.97 -11.50 37.18
CA ALA A 391 -8.97 -11.72 38.22
C ALA A 391 -8.52 -11.20 39.59
N ASN A 392 -7.30 -11.53 40.02
CA ASN A 392 -6.74 -11.03 41.27
C ASN A 392 -6.70 -9.50 41.28
N ARG A 393 -6.35 -8.88 40.15
CA ARG A 393 -6.31 -7.42 40.00
C ARG A 393 -7.71 -6.78 39.95
N TRP A 394 -8.73 -7.50 39.49
CA TRP A 394 -10.13 -7.05 39.64
C TRP A 394 -10.63 -7.11 41.09
N GLN A 395 -10.01 -7.90 41.96
CA GLN A 395 -10.37 -8.12 43.37
C GLN A 395 -9.44 -7.35 44.34
N ASP A 396 -8.55 -6.50 43.81
CA ASP A 396 -7.59 -5.75 44.63
C ASP A 396 -8.24 -4.47 45.16
N ASP A 397 -8.70 -4.56 46.41
CA ASP A 397 -9.42 -3.49 47.12
C ASP A 397 -8.52 -2.30 47.50
N GLN A 398 -7.19 -2.39 47.31
CA GLN A 398 -6.25 -1.29 47.61
C GLN A 398 -6.08 -0.29 46.45
N LEU A 399 -6.69 -0.55 45.29
CA LEU A 399 -6.60 0.35 44.13
C LEU A 399 -7.66 1.47 44.22
N ASP A 400 -7.21 2.69 44.51
CA ASP A 400 -8.05 3.91 44.64
C ASP A 400 -8.79 4.30 43.34
N ARG A 401 -8.35 3.80 42.18
CA ARG A 401 -9.03 3.88 40.87
C ARG A 401 -9.30 2.49 40.32
N SER A 402 -10.23 2.36 39.36
CA SER A 402 -10.45 1.09 38.64
C SER A 402 -9.12 0.53 38.14
N CYS A 403 -8.85 -0.75 38.39
CA CYS A 403 -7.53 -1.38 38.30
C CYS A 403 -6.81 -1.36 36.93
N PHE A 404 -7.51 -0.91 35.89
CA PHE A 404 -7.01 -0.69 34.52
C PHE A 404 -7.32 0.72 33.97
N SER A 405 -7.56 1.72 34.84
CA SER A 405 -7.92 3.09 34.44
C SER A 405 -6.89 3.71 33.48
N LEU A 406 -5.61 3.40 33.66
CA LEU A 406 -4.52 3.87 32.80
C LEU A 406 -4.74 3.52 31.31
N LEU A 407 -5.35 2.37 31.00
CA LEU A 407 -5.60 1.96 29.61
C LEU A 407 -6.67 2.82 28.93
N CYS A 408 -7.52 3.49 29.72
CA CYS A 408 -8.51 4.44 29.24
C CYS A 408 -7.93 5.86 29.05
N GLU A 409 -6.94 6.22 29.88
CA GLU A 409 -6.25 7.51 29.84
C GLU A 409 -5.20 7.56 28.71
N TRP A 410 -4.54 6.43 28.41
CA TRP A 410 -3.51 6.31 27.39
C TRP A 410 -4.04 6.19 25.96
N ARG A 411 -4.73 7.23 25.47
CA ARG A 411 -5.27 7.24 24.10
C ARG A 411 -4.22 7.37 23.01
N THR A 412 -3.05 7.93 23.32
CA THR A 412 -1.94 8.14 22.38
C THR A 412 -0.89 7.03 22.41
N ALA A 413 -1.02 6.06 23.34
CA ALA A 413 -0.02 5.02 23.51
C ALA A 413 0.13 4.16 22.24
N PRO A 414 1.37 3.97 21.76
CA PRO A 414 1.65 3.07 20.64
C PRO A 414 1.21 1.63 20.92
N THR A 415 0.88 0.91 19.85
CA THR A 415 0.42 -0.48 19.91
C THR A 415 1.39 -1.40 20.64
N TYR A 416 2.69 -1.25 20.42
CA TYR A 416 3.72 -2.06 21.06
C TYR A 416 3.83 -1.77 22.56
N THR A 417 3.55 -0.54 23.01
CA THR A 417 3.56 -0.19 24.44
C THR A 417 2.44 -0.91 25.19
N ILE A 418 1.22 -0.90 24.63
CA ILE A 418 0.09 -1.64 25.21
C ILE A 418 0.34 -3.15 25.16
N ALA A 419 0.89 -3.65 24.05
CA ALA A 419 1.24 -5.07 23.93
C ALA A 419 2.34 -5.50 24.91
N ALA A 420 3.37 -4.69 25.10
CA ALA A 420 4.46 -4.93 26.04
C ALA A 420 3.99 -4.87 27.50
N LEU A 421 3.07 -3.96 27.83
CA LEU A 421 2.44 -3.93 29.16
C LEU A 421 1.62 -5.19 29.42
N GLU A 422 0.78 -5.60 28.45
CA GLU A 422 0.05 -6.87 28.49
C GLU A 422 1.00 -8.06 28.61
N GLU A 423 2.16 -8.03 27.95
CA GLU A 423 3.20 -9.06 28.06
C GLU A 423 3.92 -9.03 29.41
N LEU A 424 4.20 -7.86 29.97
CA LEU A 424 4.79 -7.71 31.29
C LEU A 424 3.86 -8.29 32.36
N TYR A 425 2.55 -8.02 32.27
CA TYR A 425 1.56 -8.71 33.10
C TYR A 425 1.64 -10.23 32.94
N GLN A 426 1.87 -10.73 31.72
CA GLN A 426 2.04 -12.16 31.46
C GLN A 426 3.36 -12.73 32.05
N GLN A 427 4.41 -11.92 32.16
CA GLN A 427 5.74 -12.32 32.64
C GLN A 427 5.88 -12.32 34.17
N LEU A 428 5.01 -11.64 34.91
CA LEU A 428 5.02 -11.56 36.39
C LEU A 428 4.58 -12.87 37.11
N LEU A 429 4.68 -14.03 36.45
CA LEU A 429 4.40 -15.35 37.01
C LEU A 429 5.67 -16.08 37.49
N PRO A 430 5.55 -17.06 38.40
CA PRO A 430 6.66 -17.93 38.76
C PRO A 430 7.21 -18.65 37.52
N THR A 431 8.51 -18.47 37.32
CA THR A 431 9.32 -18.73 36.11
C THR A 431 9.26 -20.15 35.53
N LYS A 432 8.74 -21.16 36.24
CA LYS A 432 8.75 -22.55 35.76
C LYS A 432 7.80 -22.82 34.58
N GLY A 433 6.62 -22.21 34.53
CA GLY A 433 5.63 -22.47 33.47
C GLY A 433 5.90 -21.73 32.16
N TYR A 434 6.43 -20.50 32.25
CA TYR A 434 6.73 -19.63 31.11
C TYR A 434 8.00 -20.08 30.38
N SER A 435 9.08 -20.40 31.11
CA SER A 435 10.35 -20.86 30.52
C SER A 435 10.20 -22.17 29.76
N THR A 436 9.47 -23.14 30.31
CA THR A 436 9.26 -24.47 29.70
C THR A 436 8.48 -24.40 28.38
N ARG A 437 7.56 -23.45 28.24
CA ARG A 437 6.75 -23.29 27.01
C ARG A 437 7.38 -22.33 26.00
N LYS A 438 8.15 -21.35 26.45
CA LYS A 438 8.91 -20.43 25.58
C LYS A 438 10.13 -21.10 24.94
N ALA A 439 10.82 -21.98 25.69
CA ALA A 439 12.04 -22.63 25.23
C ALA A 439 11.82 -23.94 24.42
N LYS A 440 10.61 -24.51 24.42
CA LYS A 440 10.30 -25.83 23.79
C LYS A 440 11.26 -26.98 24.18
N THR A 441 11.98 -26.87 25.29
CA THR A 441 12.85 -27.94 25.78
C THR A 441 12.01 -28.95 26.55
N SER A 442 11.85 -30.15 25.98
CA SER A 442 11.30 -31.30 26.68
C SER A 442 12.37 -31.94 27.56
N GLY A 443 12.14 -31.98 28.87
CA GLY A 443 12.84 -32.84 29.81
C GLY A 443 11.88 -33.23 30.94
N ASP A 444 11.66 -34.54 31.10
CA ASP A 444 10.91 -35.23 32.15
C ASP A 444 11.26 -34.73 33.58
N SER A 445 10.49 -34.88 34.66
CA SER A 445 9.37 -35.77 35.02
C SER A 445 8.55 -35.11 36.16
N ASP A 446 7.38 -35.69 36.47
CA ASP A 446 6.52 -35.46 37.65
C ASP A 446 5.46 -34.34 37.62
N ALA A 447 4.27 -34.72 37.13
CA ALA A 447 3.02 -34.62 37.90
C ALA A 447 1.89 -35.44 37.24
N ARG A 448 1.60 -36.64 37.78
CA ARG A 448 0.38 -37.42 37.48
C ARG A 448 -0.85 -36.66 38.01
N SER A 449 -1.89 -36.43 37.21
CA SER A 449 -3.21 -37.12 37.19
C SER A 449 -4.24 -36.03 36.76
N SER A 450 -5.38 -36.25 36.09
CA SER A 450 -6.19 -37.40 35.71
C SER A 450 -7.00 -36.99 34.46
N ARG A 451 -7.12 -37.87 33.46
CA ARG A 451 -8.14 -37.78 32.39
C ARG A 451 -9.02 -39.03 32.49
N PRO A 452 -10.36 -38.92 32.41
CA PRO A 452 -11.17 -40.09 32.15
C PRO A 452 -11.11 -40.45 30.65
N PRO A 453 -11.27 -41.73 30.30
CA PRO A 453 -11.11 -42.23 28.94
C PRO A 453 -12.41 -42.09 28.15
N ASN A 454 -12.31 -41.70 26.87
CA ASN A 454 -13.34 -42.03 25.89
C ASN A 454 -12.67 -42.37 24.56
N ALA A 455 -12.31 -43.65 24.44
CA ALA A 455 -12.11 -44.31 23.17
C ALA A 455 -13.48 -44.53 22.53
N ASN A 456 -13.71 -43.97 21.34
CA ASN A 456 -14.66 -44.41 20.28
C ASN A 456 -15.00 -43.30 19.26
N LEU A 457 -14.02 -42.57 18.73
CA LEU A 457 -14.27 -41.55 17.69
C LEU A 457 -13.35 -41.62 16.45
N ASP A 458 -12.54 -42.67 16.32
CA ASP A 458 -11.48 -42.70 15.28
C ASP A 458 -11.77 -43.54 14.03
N VAL A 459 -12.97 -44.12 13.91
CA VAL A 459 -13.34 -44.90 12.70
C VAL A 459 -14.28 -44.13 11.77
N GLU A 460 -15.00 -43.12 12.27
CA GLU A 460 -15.92 -42.30 11.47
C GLU A 460 -15.25 -41.08 10.82
N SER A 461 -14.25 -40.50 11.48
CA SER A 461 -13.44 -39.38 10.99
C SER A 461 -12.69 -39.75 9.71
N GLN A 462 -12.07 -40.93 9.68
CA GLN A 462 -11.33 -41.44 8.53
C GLN A 462 -12.24 -41.80 7.34
N LYS A 463 -13.46 -42.30 7.59
CA LYS A 463 -14.46 -42.56 6.54
C LYS A 463 -15.06 -41.26 5.96
N LYS A 464 -15.27 -40.22 6.77
CA LYS A 464 -15.75 -38.90 6.32
C LYS A 464 -14.70 -38.15 5.47
N GLN A 465 -13.42 -38.32 5.79
CA GLN A 465 -12.32 -37.71 5.06
C GLN A 465 -12.07 -38.39 3.69
N LYS A 466 -12.24 -39.71 3.59
CA LYS A 466 -12.25 -40.45 2.31
C LYS A 466 -13.48 -40.13 1.44
N ARG A 467 -14.67 -39.96 2.03
CA ARG A 467 -15.89 -39.54 1.29
C ARG A 467 -15.79 -38.11 0.77
N LYS A 468 -15.28 -37.16 1.57
CA LYS A 468 -15.01 -35.79 1.12
C LYS A 468 -13.97 -35.73 0.00
N ARG A 469 -12.90 -36.54 0.03
CA ARG A 469 -11.92 -36.64 -1.07
C ARG A 469 -12.56 -37.12 -2.38
N LYS A 470 -13.40 -38.17 -2.33
CA LYS A 470 -14.11 -38.69 -3.50
C LYS A 470 -15.16 -37.72 -4.06
N GLU A 471 -15.86 -36.97 -3.21
CA GLU A 471 -16.88 -35.99 -3.61
C GLU A 471 -16.23 -34.71 -4.19
N PHE A 472 -15.02 -34.35 -3.73
CA PHE A 472 -14.21 -33.29 -4.31
C PHE A 472 -13.60 -33.70 -5.67
N GLU A 473 -13.14 -34.94 -5.83
CA GLU A 473 -12.68 -35.50 -7.11
C GLU A 473 -13.80 -35.58 -8.15
N LEU A 474 -15.03 -35.94 -7.74
CA LEU A 474 -16.17 -36.02 -8.64
C LEU A 474 -16.62 -34.64 -9.16
N ARG A 475 -16.59 -33.60 -8.31
CA ARG A 475 -16.82 -32.20 -8.74
C ARG A 475 -15.71 -31.69 -9.66
N ARG A 476 -14.45 -32.09 -9.44
CA ARG A 476 -13.28 -31.75 -10.27
C ARG A 476 -13.33 -32.38 -11.67
N SER A 477 -14.06 -33.49 -11.84
CA SER A 477 -14.26 -34.13 -13.15
C SER A 477 -15.30 -33.44 -14.05
N SER A 478 -16.18 -32.61 -13.50
CA SER A 478 -17.30 -31.98 -14.22
C SER A 478 -16.97 -30.64 -14.91
N LEU A 479 -15.76 -30.12 -14.70
CA LEU A 479 -15.23 -28.92 -15.36
C LEU A 479 -14.10 -29.30 -16.32
N LYS A 480 -14.44 -29.96 -17.43
CA LYS A 480 -13.54 -30.09 -18.58
C LYS A 480 -14.29 -29.96 -19.90
N LYS A 481 -14.16 -28.80 -20.52
CA LYS A 481 -13.68 -28.65 -21.91
C LYS A 481 -13.54 -27.15 -22.28
N LYS A 482 -12.46 -26.55 -21.83
CA LYS A 482 -11.64 -25.67 -22.68
C LYS A 482 -10.28 -26.35 -22.79
N LEU A 483 -9.67 -26.37 -23.97
CA LEU A 483 -8.33 -26.94 -24.16
C LEU A 483 -7.39 -26.25 -23.16
N LEU A 484 -6.77 -27.05 -22.28
CA LEU A 484 -5.84 -26.58 -21.25
C LEU A 484 -4.42 -26.69 -21.83
N ALA A 485 -3.62 -25.64 -21.63
CA ALA A 485 -2.18 -25.63 -21.90
C ALA A 485 -1.48 -26.81 -21.19
N ALA A 486 -0.45 -27.39 -21.81
CA ALA A 486 0.47 -28.24 -21.06
C ALA A 486 1.27 -27.40 -20.04
N PRO A 487 1.72 -27.96 -18.90
CA PRO A 487 2.58 -27.26 -17.95
C PRO A 487 3.81 -26.68 -18.68
N GLY A 488 4.01 -25.36 -18.63
CA GLY A 488 5.14 -24.69 -19.26
C GLY A 488 4.92 -24.15 -20.68
N GLU A 489 3.74 -24.31 -21.28
CA GLU A 489 3.41 -23.64 -22.55
C GLU A 489 2.87 -22.22 -22.32
N VAL A 490 3.41 -21.25 -23.05
CA VAL A 490 2.81 -19.91 -23.16
C VAL A 490 1.59 -20.02 -24.07
N VAL A 491 0.40 -20.12 -23.48
CA VAL A 491 -0.84 -20.00 -24.25
C VAL A 491 -1.16 -18.52 -24.37
N ASN A 492 -0.97 -18.00 -25.58
CA ASN A 492 -1.37 -16.63 -25.91
C ASN A 492 -2.88 -16.51 -25.73
N ASP A 493 -3.28 -15.71 -24.76
CA ASP A 493 -4.67 -15.35 -24.58
C ASP A 493 -5.13 -14.48 -25.76
N ALA A 494 -6.15 -14.94 -26.48
CA ALA A 494 -6.64 -14.27 -27.67
C ALA A 494 -7.15 -12.84 -27.39
N ASP A 495 -7.55 -12.54 -26.15
CA ASP A 495 -7.99 -11.22 -25.73
C ASP A 495 -6.82 -10.32 -25.25
N HIS A 496 -5.60 -10.87 -25.11
CA HIS A 496 -4.40 -10.13 -24.68
C HIS A 496 -3.20 -10.46 -25.60
N PRO A 497 -3.22 -10.03 -26.88
CA PRO A 497 -2.10 -10.26 -27.79
C PRO A 497 -0.87 -9.41 -27.42
N PRO A 498 0.35 -9.81 -27.85
CA PRO A 498 1.55 -9.00 -27.70
C PRO A 498 1.38 -7.59 -28.29
N ILE A 499 1.88 -6.60 -27.57
CA ILE A 499 1.77 -5.17 -27.90
C ILE A 499 3.09 -4.70 -28.53
N THR A 500 3.02 -4.03 -29.67
CA THR A 500 4.21 -3.41 -30.30
C THR A 500 4.72 -2.25 -29.46
N VAL A 501 6.05 -2.02 -29.43
CA VAL A 501 6.69 -0.92 -28.68
C VAL A 501 6.02 0.45 -28.93
N ASP A 502 5.70 0.79 -30.18
CA ASP A 502 5.08 2.08 -30.54
C ASP A 502 3.68 2.30 -29.95
N GLN A 503 2.97 1.22 -29.64
CA GLN A 503 1.63 1.26 -29.05
C GLN A 503 1.65 1.21 -27.53
N PHE A 504 2.77 0.81 -26.93
CA PHE A 504 2.85 0.49 -25.51
C PHE A 504 2.56 1.71 -24.62
N ALA A 505 3.09 2.89 -24.95
CA ALA A 505 2.80 4.12 -24.19
C ALA A 505 1.29 4.46 -24.16
N LYS A 506 0.58 4.24 -25.28
CA LYS A 506 -0.88 4.45 -25.35
C LYS A 506 -1.64 3.39 -24.55
N HIS A 507 -1.14 2.16 -24.56
CA HIS A 507 -1.70 1.05 -23.80
C HIS A 507 -1.59 1.30 -22.28
N VAL A 508 -0.39 1.64 -21.78
CA VAL A 508 -0.17 2.01 -20.37
C VAL A 508 -1.06 3.17 -19.95
N ALA A 509 -1.08 4.26 -20.74
CA ALA A 509 -1.95 5.41 -20.47
C ALA A 509 -3.45 5.07 -20.49
N LYS A 510 -3.88 4.03 -21.21
CA LYS A 510 -5.27 3.54 -21.18
C LYS A 510 -5.55 2.77 -19.89
N LEU A 511 -4.62 1.96 -19.41
CA LEU A 511 -4.80 1.15 -18.19
C LEU A 511 -4.82 1.99 -16.91
N HIS A 512 -4.04 3.08 -16.86
CA HIS A 512 -4.07 4.05 -15.75
C HIS A 512 -5.35 4.90 -15.67
N LYS A 513 -6.23 4.85 -16.67
CA LYS A 513 -7.48 5.63 -16.63
C LYS A 513 -8.39 5.14 -15.50
N SER A 514 -9.10 6.09 -14.89
CA SER A 514 -10.10 5.82 -13.85
C SER A 514 -9.50 5.09 -12.64
N ASP A 515 -8.39 5.60 -12.11
CA ASP A 515 -7.73 5.11 -10.88
C ASP A 515 -7.25 3.66 -11.05
N ASP A 516 -6.42 3.43 -12.07
CA ASP A 516 -5.80 2.14 -12.42
C ASP A 516 -6.78 0.97 -12.65
N ARG A 517 -8.07 1.25 -12.85
CA ARG A 517 -9.11 0.24 -13.06
C ARG A 517 -8.80 -0.74 -14.20
N GLY A 518 -8.07 -0.29 -15.22
CA GLY A 518 -7.62 -1.17 -16.31
C GLY A 518 -6.72 -2.30 -15.82
N TYR A 519 -5.73 -1.97 -14.98
CA TYR A 519 -4.83 -2.95 -14.37
C TYR A 519 -5.59 -3.89 -13.44
N MET A 520 -6.49 -3.38 -12.59
CA MET A 520 -7.35 -4.21 -11.74
C MET A 520 -8.11 -5.27 -12.55
N ILE A 521 -8.71 -4.88 -13.69
CA ILE A 521 -9.47 -5.80 -14.54
C ILE A 521 -8.56 -6.86 -15.14
N GLU A 522 -7.42 -6.45 -15.71
CA GLU A 522 -6.48 -7.36 -16.36
C GLU A 522 -5.84 -8.32 -15.36
N TYR A 523 -5.34 -7.80 -14.24
CA TYR A 523 -4.70 -8.57 -13.18
C TYR A 523 -5.63 -9.63 -12.57
N ASN A 524 -6.92 -9.32 -12.35
CA ASN A 524 -7.89 -10.29 -11.83
C ASN A 524 -8.15 -11.47 -12.79
N LYS A 525 -7.85 -11.35 -14.08
CA LYS A 525 -7.95 -12.46 -15.04
C LYS A 525 -6.81 -13.47 -14.90
N LEU A 526 -5.68 -13.09 -14.28
CA LEU A 526 -4.54 -13.99 -14.04
C LEU A 526 -4.83 -15.05 -12.96
N ASP A 527 -5.91 -14.89 -12.17
CA ASP A 527 -6.35 -15.86 -11.16
C ASP A 527 -7.25 -16.94 -11.81
N SER A 528 -6.66 -17.78 -12.66
CA SER A 528 -7.38 -18.82 -13.41
C SER A 528 -7.81 -20.06 -12.57
N GLY A 529 -7.47 -20.10 -11.28
CA GLY A 529 -7.77 -21.22 -10.39
C GLY A 529 -7.03 -22.52 -10.72
N GLN A 530 -5.93 -22.43 -11.49
CA GLN A 530 -5.13 -23.59 -11.88
C GLN A 530 -4.16 -23.98 -10.75
N GLU A 531 -4.36 -25.17 -10.18
CA GLU A 531 -3.47 -25.75 -9.16
C GLU A 531 -2.68 -26.93 -9.74
N TYR A 532 -1.36 -26.86 -9.62
CA TYR A 532 -0.44 -27.94 -9.95
C TYR A 532 -0.02 -28.71 -8.69
N PRO A 533 0.37 -30.00 -8.80
CA PRO A 533 0.89 -30.78 -7.68
C PRO A 533 2.09 -30.11 -6.99
N CYS A 534 2.18 -30.26 -5.67
CA CYS A 534 3.27 -29.78 -4.81
C CYS A 534 3.57 -30.80 -3.70
N ASP A 535 3.44 -32.08 -4.02
CA ASP A 535 3.51 -33.21 -3.10
C ASP A 535 4.86 -33.26 -2.37
N ALA A 536 5.97 -32.99 -3.08
CA ALA A 536 7.30 -33.00 -2.48
C ALA A 536 7.44 -31.96 -1.35
N GLY A 537 6.92 -30.74 -1.56
CA GLY A 537 6.97 -29.68 -0.56
C GLY A 537 5.98 -29.83 0.60
N LEU A 538 4.99 -30.72 0.46
CA LEU A 538 3.99 -31.03 1.48
C LEU A 538 4.38 -32.22 2.38
N MET A 539 5.44 -32.95 2.04
CA MET A 539 5.97 -34.05 2.84
C MET A 539 6.30 -33.59 4.28
N PRO A 540 6.02 -34.40 5.32
CA PRO A 540 6.25 -34.02 6.71
C PRO A 540 7.66 -33.48 7.00
N GLU A 541 8.67 -34.09 6.38
CA GLU A 541 10.10 -33.76 6.53
C GLU A 541 10.43 -32.40 5.90
N ASN A 542 9.71 -32.00 4.85
CA ASN A 542 9.95 -30.78 4.08
C ASN A 542 9.16 -29.56 4.59
N LYS A 543 8.20 -29.74 5.51
CA LYS A 543 7.37 -28.63 6.02
C LYS A 543 8.19 -27.52 6.67
N ALA A 544 9.23 -27.87 7.42
CA ALA A 544 10.11 -26.89 8.07
C ALA A 544 11.01 -26.13 7.07
N LYS A 545 11.19 -26.67 5.86
CA LYS A 545 11.94 -26.05 4.78
C LYS A 545 11.14 -24.95 4.05
N ASN A 546 9.84 -24.82 4.32
CA ASN A 546 8.98 -23.79 3.73
C ASN A 546 8.80 -22.60 4.69
N ARG A 547 9.17 -21.39 4.24
CA ARG A 547 8.94 -20.15 5.01
C ARG A 547 7.44 -19.87 5.19
N TYR A 548 6.63 -20.16 4.18
CA TYR A 548 5.20 -19.95 4.17
C TYR A 548 4.48 -21.22 3.69
N GLY A 549 3.57 -21.75 4.51
CA GLY A 549 2.84 -22.99 4.18
C GLY A 549 1.87 -22.86 2.98
N ASN A 550 1.59 -21.65 2.52
CA ASN A 550 0.75 -21.37 1.36
C ASN A 550 1.55 -21.03 0.09
N ILE A 551 2.88 -21.03 0.14
CA ILE A 551 3.75 -20.77 -1.02
C ILE A 551 4.73 -21.94 -1.13
N ILE A 552 4.37 -22.92 -1.96
CA ILE A 552 5.11 -24.17 -2.14
C ILE A 552 5.47 -24.31 -3.61
N ALA A 553 6.69 -24.80 -3.90
CA ALA A 553 7.11 -25.07 -5.28
C ALA A 553 6.27 -26.20 -5.90
N TYR A 554 5.88 -26.05 -7.17
CA TYR A 554 5.19 -27.11 -7.90
C TYR A 554 6.18 -28.23 -8.30
N ASP A 555 5.73 -29.48 -8.25
CA ASP A 555 6.60 -30.64 -8.45
C ASP A 555 7.24 -30.69 -9.84
N HIS A 556 6.52 -30.25 -10.87
CA HIS A 556 6.95 -30.31 -12.27
C HIS A 556 8.04 -29.27 -12.62
N SER A 557 8.22 -28.26 -11.78
CA SER A 557 9.09 -27.10 -12.04
C SER A 557 10.09 -26.83 -10.90
N ARG A 558 9.98 -27.55 -9.77
CA ARG A 558 10.87 -27.38 -8.63
C ARG A 558 12.33 -27.66 -9.00
N VAL A 559 13.24 -27.00 -8.29
CA VAL A 559 14.64 -27.43 -8.28
C VAL A 559 14.74 -28.71 -7.47
N VAL A 560 15.37 -29.73 -8.04
CA VAL A 560 15.62 -31.02 -7.38
C VAL A 560 17.11 -31.06 -7.06
N LEU A 561 17.45 -31.15 -5.78
CA LEU A 561 18.83 -31.28 -5.32
C LEU A 561 19.28 -32.74 -5.37
N SER A 562 20.58 -32.97 -5.43
CA SER A 562 21.15 -34.31 -5.35
C SER A 562 20.77 -34.96 -4.02
N PRO A 563 20.17 -36.17 -4.00
CA PRO A 563 19.80 -36.82 -2.74
C PRO A 563 21.04 -37.15 -1.89
N ILE A 564 20.95 -36.89 -0.59
CA ILE A 564 21.96 -37.29 0.40
C ILE A 564 21.56 -38.65 0.97
N GLU A 565 22.48 -39.62 0.92
CA GLU A 565 22.22 -40.98 1.37
C GLU A 565 21.87 -41.00 2.87
N GLY A 566 20.77 -41.68 3.22
CA GLY A 566 20.27 -41.74 4.60
C GLY A 566 19.39 -40.54 5.03
N GLU A 567 19.32 -39.47 4.23
CA GLU A 567 18.52 -38.27 4.56
C GLU A 567 17.27 -38.14 3.67
N SER A 568 16.12 -38.50 4.22
CA SER A 568 14.82 -38.34 3.54
C SER A 568 14.46 -36.85 3.35
N GLY A 569 14.02 -36.47 2.15
CA GLY A 569 13.67 -35.09 1.80
C GLY A 569 14.87 -34.17 1.50
N SER A 570 16.09 -34.73 1.39
CA SER A 570 17.30 -34.01 1.01
C SER A 570 17.28 -33.49 -0.45
N ASP A 571 16.40 -33.99 -1.31
CA ASP A 571 16.24 -33.52 -2.69
C ASP A 571 15.39 -32.25 -2.81
N TYR A 572 14.77 -31.80 -1.70
CA TYR A 572 13.80 -30.71 -1.70
C TYR A 572 14.38 -29.39 -1.20
N ILE A 573 14.19 -28.36 -2.02
CA ILE A 573 14.29 -26.94 -1.67
C ILE A 573 13.09 -26.19 -2.25
N ASN A 574 12.57 -25.18 -1.56
CA ASN A 574 11.47 -24.35 -2.06
C ASN A 574 11.95 -23.34 -3.11
N ALA A 575 12.27 -23.86 -4.29
CA ALA A 575 12.77 -23.13 -5.44
C ALA A 575 12.20 -23.73 -6.74
N THR A 576 12.11 -22.91 -7.79
CA THR A 576 11.50 -23.26 -9.07
C THR A 576 12.38 -22.78 -10.23
N ARG A 577 12.57 -23.61 -11.26
CA ARG A 577 13.21 -23.21 -12.52
C ARG A 577 12.21 -22.48 -13.42
N ILE A 578 12.61 -21.30 -13.88
CA ILE A 578 11.80 -20.37 -14.68
C ILE A 578 12.51 -20.10 -16.00
N ASP A 579 11.78 -20.16 -17.11
CA ASP A 579 12.31 -19.76 -18.41
C ASP A 579 12.26 -18.22 -18.54
N GLY A 580 13.26 -17.69 -19.22
CA GLY A 580 13.26 -16.31 -19.70
C GLY A 580 12.86 -16.27 -21.16
N TYR A 581 12.85 -15.08 -21.72
CA TYR A 581 12.59 -14.90 -23.13
C TYR A 581 13.72 -15.54 -23.99
N ASN A 582 13.36 -16.52 -24.83
CA ASN A 582 14.29 -17.33 -25.64
C ASN A 582 15.45 -17.98 -24.86
N LYS A 583 15.29 -18.18 -23.55
CA LYS A 583 16.31 -18.82 -22.70
C LYS A 583 15.63 -19.78 -21.71
N PRO A 584 15.66 -21.10 -21.95
CA PRO A 584 15.12 -22.06 -21.00
C PRO A 584 15.94 -22.06 -19.72
N ASN A 585 15.29 -22.29 -18.58
CA ASN A 585 15.91 -22.25 -17.26
C ASN A 585 16.76 -20.98 -17.04
N ALA A 586 16.26 -19.81 -17.48
CA ALA A 586 16.99 -18.56 -17.33
C ALA A 586 17.14 -18.11 -15.87
N TYR A 587 16.25 -18.56 -14.98
CA TYR A 587 16.26 -18.17 -13.57
C TYR A 587 15.88 -19.30 -12.63
N ILE A 588 16.26 -19.13 -11.37
CA ILE A 588 15.68 -19.85 -10.24
C ILE A 588 14.92 -18.87 -9.35
N ALA A 589 13.62 -19.07 -9.17
CA ALA A 589 12.82 -18.32 -8.21
C ALA A 589 12.73 -19.10 -6.90
N CYS A 590 13.21 -18.55 -5.78
CA CYS A 590 13.17 -19.24 -4.48
C CYS A 590 12.72 -18.33 -3.33
N GLN A 591 12.29 -18.96 -2.22
CA GLN A 591 12.04 -18.23 -0.98
C GLN A 591 13.34 -17.65 -0.39
N GLY A 592 13.23 -16.65 0.47
CA GLY A 592 14.34 -16.24 1.33
C GLY A 592 14.71 -17.37 2.29
N PRO A 593 15.97 -17.85 2.32
CA PRO A 593 16.36 -19.03 3.09
C PRO A 593 15.97 -18.95 4.57
N VAL A 594 15.49 -20.06 5.12
CA VAL A 594 15.23 -20.24 6.56
C VAL A 594 16.36 -21.05 7.19
N PRO A 595 16.59 -20.99 8.51
CA PRO A 595 17.74 -21.64 9.13
C PRO A 595 17.91 -23.13 8.78
N PRO A 596 16.83 -23.95 8.73
CA PRO A 596 16.95 -25.37 8.31
C PRO A 596 17.30 -25.59 6.83
N THR A 597 17.47 -24.54 6.03
CA THR A 597 17.66 -24.61 4.57
C THR A 597 18.90 -23.85 4.09
N PHE A 598 19.77 -23.39 5.00
CA PHE A 598 21.00 -22.69 4.60
C PHE A 598 21.93 -23.60 3.80
N ASP A 599 22.13 -24.82 4.27
CA ASP A 599 22.93 -25.85 3.59
C ASP A 599 22.30 -26.22 2.23
N ASP A 600 20.99 -26.48 2.20
CA ASP A 600 20.25 -26.72 0.96
C ASP A 600 20.37 -25.56 -0.03
N PHE A 601 20.39 -24.31 0.44
CA PHE A 601 20.50 -23.13 -0.41
C PHE A 601 21.88 -23.01 -1.05
N TRP A 602 22.96 -23.13 -0.28
CA TRP A 602 24.32 -23.06 -0.84
C TRP A 602 24.66 -24.27 -1.69
N ARG A 603 24.13 -25.44 -1.35
CA ARG A 603 24.19 -26.63 -2.21
C ARG A 603 23.44 -26.41 -3.53
N MET A 604 22.27 -25.77 -3.52
CA MET A 604 21.58 -25.36 -4.75
C MET A 604 22.43 -24.41 -5.59
N VAL A 605 23.05 -23.39 -4.97
CA VAL A 605 23.95 -22.45 -5.67
C VAL A 605 25.09 -23.21 -6.37
N TRP A 606 25.70 -24.18 -5.68
CA TRP A 606 26.77 -25.01 -6.24
C TRP A 606 26.29 -25.92 -7.37
N GLU A 607 25.26 -26.74 -7.13
CA GLU A 607 24.75 -27.74 -8.07
C GLU A 607 24.18 -27.11 -9.34
N GLN A 608 23.61 -25.90 -9.25
CA GLN A 608 23.07 -25.18 -10.40
C GLN A 608 24.12 -24.30 -11.10
N GLN A 609 25.38 -24.32 -10.65
CA GLN A 609 26.48 -23.50 -11.18
C GLN A 609 26.13 -22.01 -11.22
N SER A 610 25.37 -21.53 -10.23
CA SER A 610 24.88 -20.15 -10.17
C SER A 610 25.96 -19.21 -9.65
N SER A 611 26.44 -18.29 -10.48
CA SER A 611 27.39 -17.25 -10.05
C SER A 611 26.72 -15.98 -9.51
N THR A 612 25.38 -15.88 -9.62
CA THR A 612 24.62 -14.66 -9.31
C THR A 612 23.43 -14.95 -8.42
N ILE A 613 23.32 -14.21 -7.31
CA ILE A 613 22.15 -14.21 -6.41
C ILE A 613 21.55 -12.81 -6.40
N VAL A 614 20.24 -12.69 -6.65
CA VAL A 614 19.50 -11.43 -6.64
C VAL A 614 18.53 -11.44 -5.45
N MET A 615 18.82 -10.64 -4.43
CA MET A 615 18.05 -10.49 -3.21
C MET A 615 17.26 -9.18 -3.24
N LEU A 616 15.92 -9.27 -3.26
CA LEU A 616 15.01 -8.12 -3.43
C LEU A 616 14.27 -7.74 -2.15
N THR A 617 14.84 -8.02 -0.97
CA THR A 617 14.23 -7.69 0.33
C THR A 617 15.29 -7.46 1.37
N ASN A 618 15.05 -6.49 2.25
CA ASN A 618 15.86 -6.34 3.46
C ASN A 618 15.62 -7.53 4.40
N LEU A 619 16.55 -7.78 5.33
CA LEU A 619 16.39 -8.83 6.34
C LEU A 619 15.14 -8.60 7.21
N GLN A 620 14.93 -7.34 7.60
CA GLN A 620 13.83 -6.91 8.44
C GLN A 620 13.19 -5.65 7.85
N GLU A 621 11.86 -5.58 7.88
CA GLU A 621 11.04 -4.50 7.36
C GLU A 621 9.97 -4.18 8.42
N ARG A 622 9.93 -2.94 8.95
CA ARG A 622 9.10 -2.54 10.12
C ARG A 622 9.15 -3.55 11.28
N HIS A 623 10.35 -3.98 11.64
CA HIS A 623 10.61 -5.02 12.65
C HIS A 623 10.11 -6.45 12.32
N LYS A 624 9.53 -6.70 11.14
CA LYS A 624 9.13 -8.04 10.68
C LYS A 624 10.27 -8.68 9.90
N LEU A 625 10.67 -9.88 10.31
CA LEU A 625 11.69 -10.66 9.60
C LEU A 625 11.16 -11.13 8.25
N LYS A 626 11.84 -10.73 7.16
CA LYS A 626 11.50 -11.09 5.78
C LYS A 626 12.44 -12.14 5.22
N CYS A 627 13.72 -12.06 5.55
CA CYS A 627 14.73 -13.04 5.18
C CYS A 627 15.71 -13.21 6.35
N HIS A 628 16.19 -14.44 6.59
CA HIS A 628 17.32 -14.61 7.50
C HIS A 628 18.61 -14.31 6.75
N LYS A 629 19.64 -13.90 7.49
CA LYS A 629 20.98 -13.77 6.94
C LYS A 629 21.54 -15.18 6.71
N TYR A 630 21.72 -15.56 5.46
CA TYR A 630 22.20 -16.89 5.04
C TYR A 630 23.65 -16.88 4.58
N TRP A 631 24.36 -15.75 4.76
CA TRP A 631 25.75 -15.57 4.35
C TRP A 631 26.60 -15.16 5.55
N PRO A 632 27.91 -15.50 5.55
CA PRO A 632 28.81 -15.18 6.64
C PRO A 632 29.33 -13.74 6.57
N ASP A 633 29.87 -13.25 7.69
CA ASP A 633 30.68 -12.02 7.72
C ASP A 633 32.14 -12.26 7.32
N GLU A 634 32.64 -13.49 7.50
CA GLU A 634 33.99 -13.90 7.09
C GLU A 634 33.93 -15.23 6.31
N THR A 635 34.08 -16.38 6.98
CA THR A 635 33.94 -17.71 6.37
C THR A 635 33.01 -18.57 7.20
N GLN A 636 32.15 -19.35 6.55
CA GLN A 636 31.28 -20.33 7.21
C GLN A 636 31.00 -21.51 6.29
N ASP A 637 30.97 -22.71 6.88
CA ASP A 637 30.58 -23.94 6.19
C ASP A 637 29.06 -24.18 6.31
N TYR A 638 28.47 -24.56 5.18
CA TYR A 638 27.05 -24.89 5.01
C TYR A 638 26.97 -26.29 4.39
N GLY A 639 26.90 -27.32 5.23
CA GLY A 639 27.10 -28.71 4.79
C GLY A 639 28.53 -28.92 4.29
N ASP A 640 28.69 -29.42 3.07
CA ASP A 640 29.98 -29.65 2.39
C ASP A 640 30.47 -28.44 1.58
N ILE A 641 29.77 -27.30 1.67
CA ILE A 641 30.06 -26.06 0.95
C ILE A 641 30.62 -25.00 1.92
N SER A 642 31.87 -24.60 1.71
CA SER A 642 32.50 -23.48 2.41
C SER A 642 32.26 -22.17 1.64
N VAL A 643 31.78 -21.14 2.34
CA VAL A 643 31.49 -19.83 1.75
C VAL A 643 32.30 -18.77 2.47
N MET A 644 33.13 -18.04 1.72
CA MET A 644 33.99 -16.97 2.23
C MET A 644 33.56 -15.63 1.61
N LEU A 645 33.25 -14.63 2.44
CA LEU A 645 33.04 -13.26 1.99
C LEU A 645 34.38 -12.64 1.59
N VAL A 646 34.55 -12.34 0.30
CA VAL A 646 35.77 -11.73 -0.25
C VAL A 646 35.68 -10.21 -0.24
N ARG A 647 34.51 -9.67 -0.62
CA ARG A 647 34.30 -8.23 -0.77
C ARG A 647 32.84 -7.86 -0.52
N SER A 648 32.60 -6.73 0.16
CA SER A 648 31.27 -6.14 0.31
C SER A 648 31.30 -4.68 -0.15
N GLU A 649 30.51 -4.37 -1.16
CA GLU A 649 30.37 -3.04 -1.76
C GLU A 649 28.99 -2.48 -1.43
N HIS A 650 28.95 -1.24 -0.94
CA HIS A 650 27.71 -0.56 -0.55
C HIS A 650 27.45 0.60 -1.51
N TYR A 651 26.25 0.62 -2.08
CA TYR A 651 25.75 1.69 -2.95
C TYR A 651 24.46 2.27 -2.38
N SER A 652 23.95 3.34 -2.99
CA SER A 652 22.72 4.00 -2.53
C SER A 652 21.51 3.06 -2.54
N ASP A 653 21.28 2.34 -3.64
CA ASP A 653 20.05 1.57 -3.84
C ASP A 653 20.20 0.07 -3.59
N TYR A 654 21.44 -0.42 -3.50
CA TYR A 654 21.76 -1.83 -3.39
C TYR A 654 23.16 -2.08 -2.80
N ASN A 655 23.41 -3.32 -2.39
CA ASN A 655 24.72 -3.81 -2.00
C ASN A 655 25.16 -4.95 -2.91
N ILE A 656 26.47 -5.10 -3.11
CA ILE A 656 27.05 -6.25 -3.80
C ILE A 656 28.00 -6.96 -2.84
N ARG A 657 27.79 -8.27 -2.63
CA ARG A 657 28.72 -9.12 -1.89
C ARG A 657 29.33 -10.13 -2.84
N THR A 658 30.65 -10.25 -2.83
CA THR A 658 31.39 -11.27 -3.57
C THR A 658 31.84 -12.35 -2.61
N PHE A 659 31.47 -13.58 -2.91
CA PHE A 659 31.84 -14.77 -2.15
C PHE A 659 32.75 -15.66 -2.99
N ASN A 660 33.74 -16.27 -2.33
CA ASN A 660 34.41 -17.45 -2.85
C ASN A 660 33.73 -18.67 -2.23
N VAL A 661 33.26 -19.58 -3.07
CA VAL A 661 32.53 -20.78 -2.68
C VAL A 661 33.35 -21.99 -3.09
N LYS A 662 33.52 -22.93 -2.17
CA LYS A 662 34.29 -24.15 -2.37
C LYS A 662 33.53 -25.34 -1.82
N ARG A 663 33.56 -26.47 -2.52
CA ARG A 663 33.09 -27.75 -1.99
C ARG A 663 34.27 -28.59 -1.53
N GLU A 664 34.23 -29.17 -0.33
CA GLU A 664 35.37 -29.91 0.25
C GLU A 664 35.90 -31.04 -0.64
N SER A 665 35.00 -31.73 -1.36
CA SER A 665 35.32 -32.85 -2.24
C SER A 665 35.91 -32.44 -3.59
N GLU A 666 35.83 -31.15 -3.94
CA GLU A 666 36.22 -30.61 -5.24
C GLU A 666 37.41 -29.65 -5.10
N LYS A 667 38.32 -29.64 -6.08
CA LYS A 667 39.44 -28.68 -6.11
C LYS A 667 39.06 -27.31 -6.67
N GLU A 668 37.86 -27.21 -7.26
CA GLU A 668 37.35 -26.01 -7.88
C GLU A 668 36.86 -25.01 -6.83
N GLU A 669 37.15 -23.74 -7.06
CA GLU A 669 36.63 -22.61 -6.29
C GLU A 669 35.83 -21.72 -7.24
N ARG A 670 34.66 -21.23 -6.81
CA ARG A 670 33.74 -20.47 -7.63
C ARG A 670 33.44 -19.12 -7.01
N GLU A 671 33.51 -18.07 -7.82
CA GLU A 671 33.05 -16.75 -7.41
C GLU A 671 31.53 -16.65 -7.55
N VAL A 672 30.86 -16.25 -6.46
CA VAL A 672 29.41 -15.99 -6.43
C VAL A 672 29.16 -14.56 -5.95
N LYS A 673 28.40 -13.78 -6.72
CA LYS A 673 28.01 -12.42 -6.33
C LYS A 673 26.54 -12.35 -5.92
N GLN A 674 26.28 -11.81 -4.73
CA GLN A 674 24.94 -11.45 -4.27
C GLN A 674 24.68 -9.96 -4.47
N PHE A 675 23.64 -9.66 -5.24
CA PHE A 675 23.09 -8.33 -5.48
C PHE A 675 21.87 -8.13 -4.59
N HIS A 676 21.98 -7.26 -3.58
CA HIS A 676 20.95 -7.03 -2.58
C HIS A 676 20.33 -5.64 -2.76
N PHE A 677 19.13 -5.58 -3.35
CA PHE A 677 18.37 -4.34 -3.54
C PHE A 677 17.68 -3.93 -2.23
N THR A 678 18.01 -2.74 -1.72
CA THR A 678 17.67 -2.31 -0.35
C THR A 678 16.56 -1.26 -0.27
N VAL A 679 16.25 -0.58 -1.38
CA VAL A 679 15.30 0.54 -1.42
C VAL A 679 13.88 0.14 -1.82
N TRP A 680 13.56 -1.15 -1.91
CA TRP A 680 12.18 -1.57 -2.11
C TRP A 680 11.36 -1.33 -0.84
N PRO A 681 10.28 -0.53 -0.89
CA PRO A 681 9.52 -0.20 0.30
C PRO A 681 8.80 -1.41 0.91
N ASP A 682 8.55 -1.32 2.22
CA ASP A 682 7.89 -2.36 3.02
C ASP A 682 6.46 -2.67 2.54
N HIS A 683 5.77 -1.66 2.01
CA HIS A 683 4.45 -1.76 1.40
C HIS A 683 4.51 -1.21 -0.04
N GLY A 684 3.85 -1.93 -0.95
CA GLY A 684 3.74 -1.57 -2.36
C GLY A 684 5.02 -1.75 -3.17
N VAL A 685 5.31 -0.77 -4.01
CA VAL A 685 6.39 -0.75 -5.01
C VAL A 685 7.20 0.53 -4.87
N PRO A 686 8.47 0.57 -5.35
CA PRO A 686 9.20 1.82 -5.45
C PRO A 686 8.37 2.88 -6.19
N GLU A 687 8.45 4.15 -5.78
CA GLU A 687 7.70 5.23 -6.43
C GLU A 687 8.11 5.39 -7.90
N TYR A 688 9.41 5.19 -8.19
CA TYR A 688 9.96 5.26 -9.55
C TYR A 688 10.74 3.99 -9.91
N PRO A 689 10.63 3.49 -11.16
CA PRO A 689 11.39 2.34 -11.65
C PRO A 689 12.92 2.53 -11.76
N THR A 690 13.39 3.78 -11.81
CA THR A 690 14.78 4.17 -12.10
C THR A 690 15.83 3.30 -11.39
N ALA A 691 15.71 3.14 -10.07
CA ALA A 691 16.67 2.40 -9.25
C ALA A 691 16.69 0.89 -9.60
N LEU A 692 15.51 0.28 -9.82
CA LEU A 692 15.42 -1.13 -10.16
C LEU A 692 15.96 -1.42 -11.57
N LEU A 693 15.73 -0.51 -12.53
CA LEU A 693 16.30 -0.63 -13.88
C LEU A 693 17.83 -0.51 -13.87
N ALA A 694 18.39 0.40 -13.07
CA ALA A 694 19.83 0.51 -12.86
C ALA A 694 20.41 -0.76 -12.20
N PHE A 695 19.75 -1.25 -11.15
CA PHE A 695 20.09 -2.50 -10.49
C PHE A 695 20.06 -3.70 -11.45
N ARG A 696 19.04 -3.81 -12.30
CA ARG A 696 18.96 -4.85 -13.34
C ARG A 696 20.15 -4.79 -14.30
N ARG A 697 20.51 -3.60 -14.78
CA ARG A 697 21.69 -3.43 -15.66
C ARG A 697 22.96 -3.91 -14.97
N ARG A 698 23.12 -3.60 -13.68
CA ARG A 698 24.26 -4.05 -12.87
C ARG A 698 24.30 -5.57 -12.71
N VAL A 699 23.17 -6.21 -12.38
CA VAL A 699 23.06 -7.68 -12.30
C VAL A 699 23.46 -8.32 -13.63
N ARG A 700 22.96 -7.81 -14.76
CA ARG A 700 23.23 -8.34 -16.09
C ARG A 700 24.68 -8.15 -16.54
N ALA A 701 25.33 -7.05 -16.16
CA ALA A 701 26.73 -6.80 -16.49
C ALA A 701 27.70 -7.77 -15.80
N TYR A 702 27.32 -8.29 -14.63
CA TYR A 702 28.17 -9.19 -13.83
C TYR A 702 27.83 -10.66 -13.98
N ASN A 703 26.67 -11.00 -14.54
CA ASN A 703 26.30 -12.40 -14.71
C ASN A 703 27.07 -13.00 -15.90
N PRO A 704 28.01 -13.95 -15.69
CA PRO A 704 28.79 -14.54 -16.77
C PRO A 704 27.88 -15.23 -17.79
N ALA A 705 28.30 -15.27 -19.06
CA ALA A 705 27.50 -15.86 -20.14
C ALA A 705 27.41 -17.40 -20.01
N ASP A 706 28.44 -18.00 -19.43
CA ASP A 706 28.61 -19.43 -19.15
C ASP A 706 28.12 -19.86 -17.75
N ALA A 707 27.73 -18.91 -16.89
CA ALA A 707 27.16 -19.22 -15.59
C ALA A 707 25.77 -19.85 -15.71
N GLY A 708 25.44 -20.69 -14.71
CA GLY A 708 24.10 -21.20 -14.50
C GLY A 708 23.06 -20.10 -14.20
N PRO A 709 21.79 -20.48 -13.98
CA PRO A 709 20.72 -19.52 -13.78
C PRO A 709 20.97 -18.60 -12.56
N PRO A 710 20.79 -17.27 -12.68
CA PRO A 710 20.70 -16.40 -11.52
C PRO A 710 19.57 -16.85 -10.58
N ILE A 711 19.89 -16.90 -9.29
CA ILE A 711 18.93 -17.21 -8.23
C ILE A 711 18.30 -15.90 -7.76
N VAL A 712 16.99 -15.74 -7.95
CA VAL A 712 16.26 -14.53 -7.59
C VAL A 712 15.31 -14.83 -6.43
N HIS A 713 15.44 -14.09 -5.33
CA HIS A 713 14.60 -14.27 -4.15
C HIS A 713 14.20 -12.96 -3.49
N CYS A 714 13.11 -13.03 -2.73
CA CYS A 714 12.70 -11.99 -1.79
C CYS A 714 12.41 -12.66 -0.44
N SER A 715 11.19 -12.53 0.08
CA SER A 715 10.75 -13.28 1.26
C SER A 715 10.09 -14.62 0.87
N ALA A 716 8.96 -14.58 0.15
CA ALA A 716 8.28 -15.79 -0.35
C ALA A 716 8.79 -16.27 -1.72
N GLY A 717 9.53 -15.42 -2.44
CA GLY A 717 10.04 -15.72 -3.78
C GLY A 717 8.98 -15.66 -4.88
N VAL A 718 7.99 -14.76 -4.76
CA VAL A 718 6.86 -14.67 -5.71
C VAL A 718 6.52 -13.24 -6.15
N GLY A 719 6.41 -12.29 -5.20
CA GLY A 719 6.06 -10.90 -5.49
C GLY A 719 7.17 -10.12 -6.20
N ARG A 720 8.07 -9.50 -5.41
CA ARG A 720 9.23 -8.75 -5.95
C ARG A 720 10.10 -9.56 -6.91
N THR A 721 10.29 -10.86 -6.61
CA THR A 721 10.96 -11.83 -7.47
C THR A 721 10.30 -11.92 -8.85
N GLY A 722 8.97 -12.08 -8.90
CA GLY A 722 8.23 -12.10 -10.17
C GLY A 722 8.31 -10.77 -10.90
N THR A 723 8.18 -9.64 -10.20
CA THR A 723 8.31 -8.31 -10.79
C THR A 723 9.66 -8.11 -11.48
N PHE A 724 10.77 -8.47 -10.82
CA PHE A 724 12.10 -8.39 -11.42
C PHE A 724 12.22 -9.25 -12.67
N MET A 725 11.77 -10.52 -12.61
CA MET A 725 11.82 -11.44 -13.75
C MET A 725 10.99 -10.96 -14.95
N VAL A 726 9.79 -10.40 -14.70
CA VAL A 726 8.93 -9.84 -15.76
C VAL A 726 9.63 -8.69 -16.47
N ILE A 727 10.14 -7.71 -15.72
CA ILE A 727 10.85 -6.56 -16.29
C ILE A 727 12.07 -7.06 -17.07
N ASP A 728 12.84 -7.96 -16.48
CA ASP A 728 14.09 -8.43 -17.04
C ASP A 728 13.92 -9.25 -18.33
N SER A 729 12.99 -10.18 -18.35
CA SER A 729 12.66 -11.01 -19.52
C SER A 729 11.98 -10.20 -20.62
N THR A 730 11.08 -9.27 -20.27
CA THR A 730 10.37 -8.45 -21.25
C THR A 730 11.30 -7.47 -21.97
N LEU A 731 12.32 -6.94 -21.28
CA LEU A 731 13.34 -6.11 -21.94
C LEU A 731 14.21 -6.90 -22.92
N ASP A 732 14.41 -8.20 -22.69
CA ASP A 732 15.09 -9.07 -23.66
C ASP A 732 14.17 -9.37 -24.86
N ARG A 733 12.86 -9.55 -24.63
CA ARG A 733 11.84 -9.65 -25.70
C ARG A 733 11.79 -8.41 -26.59
N ILE A 734 11.79 -7.22 -25.99
CA ILE A 734 11.78 -5.95 -26.72
C ILE A 734 12.97 -5.87 -27.68
N LYS A 735 14.17 -6.28 -27.23
CA LYS A 735 15.38 -6.26 -28.07
C LYS A 735 15.30 -7.22 -29.25
N ALA A 736 14.64 -8.36 -29.09
CA ALA A 736 14.56 -9.40 -30.12
C ALA A 736 13.40 -9.18 -31.11
N GLU A 737 12.23 -8.79 -30.62
CA GLU A 737 10.98 -8.77 -31.41
C GLU A 737 10.32 -7.39 -31.52
N SER A 738 10.75 -6.39 -30.75
CA SER A 738 10.04 -5.11 -30.61
C SER A 738 8.57 -5.27 -30.16
N THR A 739 8.28 -6.31 -29.38
CA THR A 739 6.96 -6.58 -28.78
C THR A 739 7.04 -6.76 -27.27
N ILE A 740 5.91 -6.57 -26.59
CA ILE A 740 5.75 -6.60 -25.13
C ILE A 740 4.52 -7.41 -24.78
N ASP A 741 4.64 -8.31 -23.82
CA ASP A 741 3.57 -9.25 -23.47
C ASP A 741 3.64 -9.63 -21.99
N ILE A 742 3.27 -8.67 -21.16
CA ILE A 742 3.37 -8.80 -19.70
C ILE A 742 2.32 -9.79 -19.19
N PHE A 743 1.08 -9.72 -19.71
CA PHE A 743 -0.02 -10.57 -19.28
C PHE A 743 0.28 -12.06 -19.47
N ASN A 744 0.62 -12.50 -20.69
CA ASN A 744 0.85 -13.92 -20.95
C ASN A 744 2.13 -14.41 -20.27
N PHE A 745 3.15 -13.56 -20.13
CA PHE A 745 4.36 -13.93 -19.40
C PHE A 745 4.09 -14.12 -17.90
N VAL A 746 3.29 -13.26 -17.26
CA VAL A 746 2.89 -13.46 -15.85
C VAL A 746 2.02 -14.72 -15.70
N ALA A 747 1.10 -14.98 -16.64
CA ALA A 747 0.32 -16.21 -16.66
C ALA A 747 1.23 -17.46 -16.74
N TYR A 748 2.26 -17.41 -17.61
CA TYR A 748 3.29 -18.44 -17.69
C TYR A 748 4.05 -18.59 -16.36
N LEU A 749 4.50 -17.49 -15.74
CA LEU A 749 5.20 -17.55 -14.44
C LEU A 749 4.33 -18.21 -13.37
N ARG A 750 3.02 -17.92 -13.35
CA ARG A 750 2.05 -18.53 -12.43
C ARG A 750 1.80 -20.01 -12.70
N SER A 751 2.03 -20.49 -13.93
CA SER A 751 2.03 -21.93 -14.23
C SER A 751 3.22 -22.66 -13.62
N ARG A 752 4.35 -21.98 -13.44
CA ARG A 752 5.59 -22.54 -12.92
C ARG A 752 5.71 -22.41 -11.41
N ARG A 753 5.30 -21.28 -10.83
CA ARG A 753 5.34 -21.01 -9.39
C ARG A 753 4.09 -20.23 -8.95
N PRO A 754 3.46 -20.56 -7.81
CA PRO A 754 2.23 -19.89 -7.40
C PRO A 754 2.44 -18.39 -7.15
N ALA A 755 1.42 -17.59 -7.47
CA ALA A 755 1.32 -16.17 -7.10
C ALA A 755 2.48 -15.26 -7.55
N MET A 756 3.18 -15.63 -8.63
CA MET A 756 4.18 -14.75 -9.26
C MET A 756 3.54 -13.43 -9.68
N VAL A 757 4.19 -12.32 -9.32
CA VAL A 757 3.59 -10.97 -9.30
C VAL A 757 2.33 -10.98 -8.43
N GLN A 758 2.53 -10.73 -7.13
CA GLN A 758 1.57 -11.07 -6.08
C GLN A 758 0.47 -10.01 -5.89
N THR A 759 0.73 -8.77 -6.28
CA THR A 759 -0.22 -7.66 -6.13
C THR A 759 -0.44 -6.94 -7.44
N GLU A 760 -1.60 -6.28 -7.56
CA GLU A 760 -1.92 -5.40 -8.68
C GLU A 760 -0.88 -4.28 -8.82
N GLU A 761 -0.47 -3.64 -7.72
CA GLU A 761 0.56 -2.59 -7.72
C GLU A 761 1.88 -3.08 -8.33
N GLN A 762 2.28 -4.33 -8.08
CA GLN A 762 3.47 -4.93 -8.70
C GLN A 762 3.30 -5.16 -10.20
N TYR A 763 2.08 -5.48 -10.64
CA TYR A 763 1.75 -5.66 -12.06
C TYR A 763 1.75 -4.32 -12.80
N THR A 764 1.16 -3.27 -12.21
CA THR A 764 1.24 -1.89 -12.69
C THR A 764 2.70 -1.44 -12.79
N PHE A 765 3.50 -1.65 -11.74
CA PHE A 765 4.91 -1.28 -11.73
C PHE A 765 5.75 -1.99 -12.81
N CYS A 766 5.41 -3.22 -13.22
CA CYS A 766 6.07 -3.87 -14.35
C CYS A 766 5.88 -3.05 -15.64
N HIS A 767 4.66 -2.55 -15.88
CA HIS A 767 4.35 -1.75 -17.07
C HIS A 767 5.07 -0.41 -17.04
N ASP A 768 5.06 0.27 -15.89
CA ASP A 768 5.73 1.56 -15.71
C ASP A 768 7.23 1.44 -15.88
N ALA A 769 7.84 0.39 -15.34
CA ALA A 769 9.27 0.12 -15.50
C ALA A 769 9.65 -0.13 -16.96
N ILE A 770 8.84 -0.89 -17.70
CA ILE A 770 9.08 -1.16 -19.12
C ILE A 770 8.87 0.12 -19.94
N LEU A 771 7.84 0.91 -19.64
CA LEU A 771 7.58 2.18 -20.32
C LEU A 771 8.74 3.15 -20.11
N GLU A 772 9.22 3.28 -18.87
CA GLU A 772 10.36 4.12 -18.55
C GLU A 772 11.62 3.66 -19.31
N ALA A 773 11.91 2.36 -19.32
CA ALA A 773 13.07 1.82 -20.04
C ALA A 773 13.02 2.14 -21.54
N LEU A 774 11.83 2.04 -22.17
CA LEU A 774 11.62 2.39 -23.58
C LEU A 774 11.78 3.90 -23.82
N GLN A 775 11.23 4.72 -22.94
CA GLN A 775 11.29 6.18 -23.07
C GLN A 775 12.70 6.73 -22.83
N CYS A 776 13.50 6.08 -21.96
CA CYS A 776 14.86 6.51 -21.68
C CYS A 776 15.87 5.98 -22.71
N GLY A 777 15.72 4.72 -23.13
CA GLY A 777 16.70 4.02 -23.96
C GLY A 777 17.98 3.64 -23.20
N ASN A 778 19.00 3.19 -23.94
CA ASN A 778 20.33 2.93 -23.38
C ASN A 778 21.23 4.16 -23.56
N THR A 779 21.57 4.82 -22.46
CA THR A 779 22.38 6.04 -22.41
C THR A 779 23.76 5.82 -21.78
N GLN A 780 24.11 4.57 -21.49
CA GLN A 780 25.39 4.22 -20.91
C GLN A 780 26.50 4.21 -21.97
N ILE A 781 27.63 4.82 -21.66
CA ILE A 781 28.82 4.93 -22.49
C ILE A 781 30.00 4.31 -21.74
N TYR A 782 30.78 3.45 -22.38
CA TYR A 782 32.02 2.95 -21.78
C TYR A 782 33.10 4.02 -21.78
N ALA A 783 33.95 4.04 -20.74
CA ALA A 783 35.01 5.04 -20.61
C ALA A 783 35.91 5.15 -21.85
N HIS A 784 36.30 4.01 -22.44
CA HIS A 784 37.14 3.95 -23.64
C HIS A 784 36.44 4.48 -24.90
N ASP A 785 35.11 4.39 -24.97
CA ASP A 785 34.29 4.85 -26.11
C ASP A 785 33.83 6.31 -25.97
N LEU A 786 34.07 6.95 -24.82
CA LEU A 786 33.51 8.26 -24.49
C LEU A 786 33.86 9.29 -25.54
N ARG A 787 35.15 9.45 -25.87
CA ARG A 787 35.63 10.45 -26.83
C ARG A 787 34.96 10.34 -28.21
N ILE A 788 34.80 9.11 -28.71
CA ILE A 788 34.18 8.85 -30.02
C ILE A 788 32.67 9.12 -29.94
N THR A 789 32.03 8.74 -28.84
CA THR A 789 30.60 8.92 -28.63
C THR A 789 30.25 10.41 -28.53
N LEU A 790 31.01 11.19 -27.75
CA LEU A 790 30.77 12.63 -27.59
C LEU A 790 30.95 13.40 -28.90
N ALA A 791 31.90 13.01 -29.76
CA ALA A 791 32.05 13.60 -31.09
C ALA A 791 30.75 13.45 -31.90
N ARG A 792 30.16 12.25 -31.91
CA ARG A 792 28.87 11.97 -32.58
C ARG A 792 27.67 12.66 -31.90
N MET A 793 27.79 13.02 -30.62
CA MET A 793 26.69 13.70 -29.92
C MET A 793 26.50 15.16 -30.35
N ASN A 794 27.52 15.78 -30.94
CA ASN A 794 27.40 17.13 -31.54
C ASN A 794 26.77 17.11 -32.93
N ASP A 795 26.61 15.95 -33.56
CA ASP A 795 26.00 15.87 -34.90
C ASP A 795 24.57 16.41 -34.83
N VAL A 796 24.25 17.34 -35.74
CA VAL A 796 22.91 17.91 -35.87
C VAL A 796 22.08 16.99 -36.74
N ASP A 797 20.96 16.54 -36.18
CA ASP A 797 20.00 15.72 -36.91
C ASP A 797 19.32 16.55 -38.02
N PRO A 798 19.31 16.09 -39.28
CA PRO A 798 18.76 16.86 -40.40
C PRO A 798 17.27 17.17 -40.29
N GLU A 799 16.49 16.29 -39.63
CA GLU A 799 15.03 16.41 -39.52
C GLU A 799 14.64 17.28 -38.33
N THR A 800 15.19 16.99 -37.15
CA THR A 800 14.82 17.66 -35.90
C THR A 800 15.55 18.99 -35.69
N LYS A 801 16.65 19.24 -36.42
CA LYS A 801 17.55 20.40 -36.26
C LYS A 801 18.17 20.52 -34.87
N MET A 802 18.20 19.42 -34.11
CA MET A 802 18.77 19.35 -32.77
C MET A 802 20.02 18.48 -32.79
N THR A 803 21.01 18.84 -31.97
CA THR A 803 22.10 17.93 -31.63
C THR A 803 21.58 16.74 -30.82
N ARG A 804 22.34 15.64 -30.75
CA ARG A 804 21.93 14.51 -29.90
C ARG A 804 21.89 14.91 -28.43
N PHE A 805 22.79 15.78 -27.95
CA PHE A 805 22.72 16.34 -26.60
C PHE A 805 21.37 17.00 -26.30
N GLU A 806 20.91 17.87 -27.20
CA GLU A 806 19.63 18.57 -27.01
C GLU A 806 18.45 17.60 -27.09
N SER A 807 18.52 16.58 -27.96
CA SER A 807 17.50 15.54 -28.07
C SER A 807 17.41 14.70 -26.78
N GLU A 808 18.55 14.29 -26.24
CA GLU A 808 18.61 13.56 -24.97
C GLU A 808 18.15 14.43 -23.79
N PHE A 809 18.53 15.70 -23.74
CA PHE A 809 18.07 16.62 -22.70
C PHE A 809 16.55 16.87 -22.79
N LYS A 810 16.01 17.02 -24.00
CA LYS A 810 14.56 17.11 -24.22
C LYS A 810 13.83 15.84 -23.76
N ARG A 811 14.41 14.67 -24.01
CA ARG A 811 13.91 13.38 -23.52
C ARG A 811 13.96 13.30 -21.99
N LEU A 812 15.06 13.76 -21.39
CA LEU A 812 15.24 13.84 -19.94
C LEU A 812 14.14 14.70 -19.30
N ASN A 813 13.85 15.88 -19.87
CA ASN A 813 12.76 16.74 -19.41
C ASN A 813 11.40 16.06 -19.48
N LYS A 814 11.15 15.26 -20.53
CA LYS A 814 9.89 14.53 -20.71
C LYS A 814 9.69 13.40 -19.69
N VAL A 815 10.76 12.70 -19.32
CA VAL A 815 10.72 11.57 -18.37
C VAL A 815 10.97 11.97 -16.92
N SER A 816 11.27 13.25 -16.68
CA SER A 816 11.42 13.79 -15.32
C SER A 816 10.04 13.89 -14.65
N PRO A 817 9.92 13.61 -13.35
CA PRO A 817 8.66 13.74 -12.64
C PRO A 817 8.16 15.18 -12.64
N VAL A 818 6.84 15.33 -12.77
CA VAL A 818 6.14 16.62 -12.64
C VAL A 818 5.53 16.67 -11.25
N LEU A 819 6.04 17.56 -10.40
CA LEU A 819 5.47 17.76 -9.09
C LEU A 819 4.20 18.62 -9.18
N HIS A 820 3.11 18.12 -8.63
CA HIS A 820 1.89 18.90 -8.44
C HIS A 820 1.91 19.58 -7.06
N LYS A 821 1.10 20.63 -6.86
CA LYS A 821 1.00 21.34 -5.57
C LYS A 821 0.74 20.41 -4.37
N GLY A 822 0.08 19.27 -4.60
CA GLY A 822 -0.17 18.26 -3.57
C GLY A 822 1.09 17.53 -3.05
N HIS A 823 2.23 17.65 -3.72
CA HIS A 823 3.50 17.06 -3.27
C HIS A 823 4.37 18.04 -2.46
N CYS A 824 4.02 19.32 -2.42
CA CYS A 824 4.80 20.38 -1.76
C CYS A 824 3.90 21.17 -0.80
N ILE A 825 3.10 20.47 0.02
CA ILE A 825 2.08 21.08 0.89
C ILE A 825 2.77 21.95 1.94
N VAL A 826 3.83 21.44 2.59
CA VAL A 826 4.53 22.15 3.67
C VAL A 826 5.21 23.41 3.14
N ALA A 827 5.87 23.29 1.98
CA ALA A 827 6.52 24.41 1.30
C ALA A 827 5.51 25.51 0.88
N SER A 828 4.25 25.13 0.66
CA SER A 828 3.20 26.04 0.19
C SER A 828 2.44 26.76 1.32
N TYR A 829 2.70 26.42 2.58
CA TYR A 829 2.07 27.08 3.72
C TYR A 829 2.37 28.59 3.73
N PRO A 830 1.39 29.45 4.10
CA PRO A 830 1.57 30.90 4.10
C PRO A 830 2.84 31.37 4.81
N GLU A 831 3.18 30.74 5.94
CA GLU A 831 4.33 31.06 6.80
C GLU A 831 5.67 30.66 6.16
N ASN A 832 5.65 29.66 5.28
CA ASN A 832 6.85 29.12 4.62
C ASN A 832 7.12 29.77 3.25
N LYS A 833 6.17 30.52 2.69
CA LYS A 833 6.33 31.15 1.37
C LYS A 833 7.54 32.08 1.32
N GLU A 834 7.75 32.87 2.37
CA GLU A 834 8.87 33.82 2.47
C GLU A 834 10.23 33.13 2.72
N LYS A 835 10.23 31.82 3.00
CA LYS A 835 11.44 31.00 3.12
C LYS A 835 11.91 30.42 1.78
N ASN A 836 11.16 30.65 0.70
CA ASN A 836 11.47 30.17 -0.64
C ASN A 836 11.91 31.32 -1.54
N ARG A 837 13.07 31.19 -2.17
CA ARG A 837 13.56 32.19 -3.15
C ARG A 837 12.72 32.21 -4.42
N SER A 838 12.19 31.05 -4.82
CA SER A 838 11.30 30.91 -5.98
C SER A 838 10.01 30.22 -5.58
N ALA A 839 8.89 30.72 -6.08
CA ALA A 839 7.58 30.10 -5.89
C ALA A 839 7.39 28.81 -6.71
N GLU A 840 8.26 28.58 -7.70
CA GLU A 840 8.22 27.39 -8.57
C GLU A 840 9.16 26.27 -8.10
N ILE A 841 10.21 26.63 -7.36
CA ILE A 841 11.25 25.70 -6.92
C ILE A 841 11.05 25.43 -5.44
N LEU A 842 10.23 24.41 -5.14
CA LEU A 842 9.84 24.05 -3.78
C LEU A 842 10.38 22.66 -3.40
N ALA A 843 10.74 22.49 -2.13
CA ALA A 843 11.13 21.19 -1.58
C ALA A 843 9.88 20.29 -1.45
N PRO A 844 9.84 19.10 -2.08
CA PRO A 844 8.71 18.18 -1.97
C PRO A 844 8.67 17.52 -0.59
N ASP A 845 7.48 17.28 -0.05
CA ASP A 845 7.28 16.83 1.32
C ASP A 845 7.97 15.48 1.63
N CYS A 846 8.09 14.59 0.64
CA CYS A 846 8.73 13.29 0.77
C CYS A 846 10.26 13.31 0.75
N TYR A 847 10.87 14.38 0.22
CA TYR A 847 12.33 14.48 0.03
C TYR A 847 12.94 15.68 0.75
N ARG A 848 12.12 16.55 1.34
CA ARG A 848 12.58 17.75 2.06
C ARG A 848 13.44 17.37 3.26
N VAL A 849 14.41 18.23 3.55
CA VAL A 849 15.07 18.21 4.85
C VAL A 849 14.06 18.70 5.90
N VAL A 850 13.90 17.93 6.97
CA VAL A 850 13.00 18.27 8.08
C VAL A 850 13.84 18.75 9.25
N LEU A 851 13.61 19.98 9.68
CA LEU A 851 14.25 20.53 10.88
C LEU A 851 13.41 20.21 12.13
N THR A 852 14.07 20.11 13.26
CA THR A 852 13.43 19.95 14.57
C THR A 852 12.61 21.20 14.87
N ALA A 853 11.30 21.04 15.10
CA ALA A 853 10.41 22.15 15.43
C ALA A 853 10.85 22.82 16.75
N ILE A 854 10.87 24.14 16.75
CA ILE A 854 11.16 25.00 17.91
C ILE A 854 9.81 25.36 18.55
N ASP A 855 9.72 25.23 19.88
CA ASP A 855 8.52 25.58 20.68
C ASP A 855 7.21 24.98 20.14
N ASP A 856 7.27 23.74 19.64
CA ASP A 856 6.16 23.02 18.98
C ASP A 856 5.55 23.78 17.77
N ASN A 857 6.28 24.74 17.20
CA ASN A 857 5.86 25.49 16.02
C ASN A 857 6.33 24.78 14.73
N GLU A 858 5.40 24.06 14.10
CA GLU A 858 5.63 23.31 12.85
C GLU A 858 6.19 24.17 11.69
N SER A 859 5.95 25.48 11.65
CA SER A 859 6.52 26.38 10.62
C SER A 859 8.05 26.52 10.71
N THR A 860 8.61 26.25 11.88
CA THR A 860 10.06 26.24 12.10
C THR A 860 10.71 24.92 11.67
N SER A 861 9.94 23.91 11.25
CA SER A 861 10.48 22.63 10.74
C SER A 861 10.89 22.67 9.26
N TYR A 862 10.66 23.81 8.59
CA TYR A 862 10.80 23.94 7.14
C TYR A 862 12.02 24.76 6.72
N ILE A 863 12.76 24.22 5.76
CA ILE A 863 13.78 24.88 4.94
C ILE A 863 13.66 24.35 3.51
N ASN A 864 13.93 25.20 2.50
CA ASN A 864 13.90 24.79 1.08
C ASN A 864 15.17 24.02 0.69
N ALA A 865 15.28 22.81 1.23
CA ALA A 865 16.37 21.89 0.97
C ALA A 865 15.80 20.48 0.76
N VAL A 866 16.46 19.70 -0.08
CA VAL A 866 16.11 18.29 -0.30
C VAL A 866 17.32 17.40 -0.12
N HIS A 867 17.09 16.15 0.29
CA HIS A 867 18.12 15.13 0.19
C HIS A 867 18.19 14.53 -1.21
N ILE A 868 19.41 14.36 -1.71
CA ILE A 868 19.70 13.69 -2.97
C ILE A 868 20.69 12.56 -2.72
N SER A 869 20.38 11.37 -3.22
CA SER A 869 21.29 10.24 -3.19
C SER A 869 22.45 10.44 -4.16
N GLY A 870 23.66 10.11 -3.72
CA GLY A 870 24.82 9.97 -4.60
C GLY A 870 24.91 8.55 -5.14
N TYR A 871 26.06 8.20 -5.71
CA TYR A 871 26.28 6.86 -6.24
C TYR A 871 26.52 5.83 -5.12
N LYS A 872 27.38 6.13 -4.13
CA LYS A 872 27.63 5.21 -3.00
C LYS A 872 26.68 5.36 -1.80
N GLN A 873 26.08 6.53 -1.61
CA GLN A 873 25.42 6.88 -0.35
C GLN A 873 24.03 7.46 -0.60
N GLN A 874 23.04 6.97 0.15
CA GLN A 874 21.74 7.63 0.26
C GLN A 874 21.89 8.95 1.00
N HIS A 875 21.17 9.98 0.57
CA HIS A 875 21.27 11.32 1.16
C HIS A 875 22.70 11.91 1.12
N ALA A 876 23.50 11.54 0.11
CA ALA A 876 24.87 12.04 -0.06
C ALA A 876 24.95 13.56 -0.19
N PHE A 877 23.91 14.19 -0.74
CA PHE A 877 23.84 15.64 -0.89
C PHE A 877 22.60 16.21 -0.20
N ILE A 878 22.76 17.42 0.32
CA ILE A 878 21.66 18.33 0.62
C ILE A 878 21.72 19.43 -0.42
N VAL A 879 20.72 19.51 -1.30
CA VAL A 879 20.65 20.57 -2.30
C VAL A 879 19.66 21.63 -1.85
N THR A 880 20.15 22.86 -1.72
CA THR A 880 19.39 24.00 -1.20
C THR A 880 19.64 25.26 -2.03
N GLN A 881 18.69 26.19 -1.96
CA GLN A 881 18.88 27.55 -2.43
C GLN A 881 19.91 28.29 -1.56
N HIS A 882 20.45 29.39 -2.08
CA HIS A 882 21.24 30.31 -1.28
C HIS A 882 20.38 30.83 -0.13
N PRO A 883 20.87 30.84 1.12
CA PRO A 883 20.11 31.35 2.26
C PRO A 883 19.57 32.76 1.97
N LEU A 884 18.33 33.00 2.38
CA LEU A 884 17.73 34.33 2.50
C LEU A 884 18.08 34.89 3.88
N THR A 885 18.01 36.20 4.05
CA THR A 885 18.25 36.87 5.34
C THR A 885 17.38 36.26 6.45
N SER A 886 16.13 35.91 6.13
CA SER A 886 15.16 35.25 7.03
C SER A 886 15.44 33.77 7.33
N THR A 887 16.37 33.13 6.62
CA THR A 887 16.63 31.68 6.70
C THR A 887 18.08 31.33 7.03
N VAL A 888 18.92 32.32 7.36
CA VAL A 888 20.33 32.09 7.73
C VAL A 888 20.44 31.18 8.95
N THR A 889 19.63 31.41 9.98
CA THR A 889 19.59 30.56 11.17
C THR A 889 19.13 29.14 10.82
N ASP A 890 18.07 29.02 10.01
CA ASP A 890 17.55 27.74 9.53
C ASP A 890 18.63 26.95 8.77
N PHE A 891 19.46 27.62 7.96
CA PHE A 891 20.56 27.01 7.22
C PHE A 891 21.65 26.44 8.14
N TRP A 892 22.15 27.20 9.11
CA TRP A 892 23.16 26.68 10.03
C TRP A 892 22.61 25.56 10.91
N ARG A 893 21.35 25.68 11.34
CA ARG A 893 20.64 24.64 12.09
C ARG A 893 20.54 23.36 11.27
N MET A 894 20.20 23.47 9.98
CA MET A 894 20.19 22.34 9.06
C MET A 894 21.54 21.63 9.01
N LEU A 895 22.65 22.37 8.90
CA LEU A 895 23.98 21.77 8.86
C LEU A 895 24.30 20.98 10.13
N CYS A 896 23.96 21.52 11.30
CA CYS A 896 24.16 20.82 12.58
C CYS A 896 23.25 19.59 12.72
N GLU A 897 21.95 19.73 12.49
CA GLU A 897 20.97 18.65 12.67
C GLU A 897 21.16 17.51 11.66
N GLN A 898 21.67 17.80 10.47
CA GLN A 898 21.98 16.81 9.43
C GLN A 898 23.44 16.35 9.45
N GLU A 899 24.24 16.79 10.42
CA GLU A 899 25.68 16.48 10.55
C GLU A 899 26.48 16.76 9.26
N SER A 900 26.07 17.78 8.50
CA SER A 900 26.66 18.18 7.22
C SER A 900 27.92 19.02 7.45
N SER A 901 29.08 18.36 7.50
CA SER A 901 30.38 18.99 7.71
C SER A 901 31.02 19.59 6.45
N CYS A 902 30.39 19.47 5.28
CA CYS A 902 30.90 19.98 4.01
C CYS A 902 29.85 20.86 3.33
N VAL A 903 30.25 22.07 2.94
CA VAL A 903 29.41 23.00 2.17
C VAL A 903 30.13 23.36 0.87
N VAL A 904 29.45 23.25 -0.26
CA VAL A 904 29.89 23.74 -1.56
C VAL A 904 29.01 24.93 -1.93
N LEU A 905 29.60 26.11 -2.05
CA LEU A 905 28.90 27.36 -2.33
C LEU A 905 29.33 27.91 -3.69
N PHE A 906 28.36 28.09 -4.59
CA PHE A 906 28.57 28.76 -5.87
C PHE A 906 28.24 30.26 -5.76
N ASP A 907 29.20 31.13 -6.09
CA ASP A 907 29.04 32.59 -6.05
C ASP A 907 27.85 33.05 -6.90
N SER A 908 26.85 33.65 -6.28
CA SER A 908 25.67 34.20 -6.96
C SER A 908 25.82 35.72 -7.02
N ARG A 909 26.46 36.26 -8.07
CA ARG A 909 26.72 37.72 -8.23
C ARG A 909 25.63 38.46 -9.01
N GLU A 910 24.43 37.89 -9.08
CA GLU A 910 23.34 38.43 -9.89
C GLU A 910 22.74 39.68 -9.23
N GLN A 911 22.56 40.74 -10.02
CA GLN A 911 22.26 42.11 -9.56
C GLN A 911 20.83 42.32 -9.01
N GLU A 912 20.01 41.27 -8.86
CA GLU A 912 18.68 41.36 -8.24
C GLU A 912 18.41 40.15 -7.33
N GLY A 913 18.41 40.35 -6.01
CA GLY A 913 18.01 39.33 -5.03
C GLY A 913 18.69 39.46 -3.66
N ASP A 914 18.12 38.80 -2.65
CA ASP A 914 18.66 38.73 -1.28
C ASP A 914 19.72 37.62 -1.17
N PHE A 915 21.00 37.98 -1.19
CA PHE A 915 22.15 37.06 -1.07
C PHE A 915 23.05 37.48 0.10
N PRO A 916 22.60 37.27 1.35
CA PRO A 916 23.35 37.71 2.53
C PRO A 916 24.62 36.87 2.70
N GLU A 917 25.71 37.52 3.10
CA GLU A 917 26.79 36.78 3.75
C GLU A 917 26.25 36.20 5.06
N PHE A 918 26.16 34.88 5.10
CA PHE A 918 25.55 34.16 6.22
C PHE A 918 26.57 33.70 7.26
N TRP A 919 27.82 34.14 7.17
CA TRP A 919 28.91 33.92 8.13
C TRP A 919 29.55 35.24 8.57
N GLN A 920 30.48 35.20 9.53
CA GLN A 920 31.31 36.34 9.92
C GLN A 920 32.79 35.99 9.70
N ASP A 921 33.57 36.96 9.25
CA ASP A 921 34.99 36.78 8.94
C ASP A 921 35.94 36.96 10.14
N SER A 922 35.42 37.29 11.33
CA SER A 922 36.20 37.37 12.57
C SER A 922 36.63 35.98 13.02
N GLU A 923 37.93 35.78 13.23
CA GLU A 923 38.49 34.53 13.80
C GLU A 923 38.41 34.51 15.34
N THR A 924 38.24 35.68 15.96
CA THR A 924 38.21 35.83 17.42
C THR A 924 36.81 35.76 18.02
N ASP A 925 35.80 36.22 17.29
CA ASP A 925 34.43 36.34 17.81
C ASP A 925 33.49 35.32 17.17
N ALA A 926 32.72 34.62 17.99
CA ALA A 926 31.62 33.78 17.52
C ALA A 926 30.37 34.64 17.28
N LYS A 927 29.70 34.46 16.13
CA LYS A 927 28.42 35.08 15.84
C LYS A 927 27.29 34.20 16.36
N THR A 928 26.39 34.78 17.14
CA THR A 928 25.16 34.11 17.59
C THR A 928 24.01 34.41 16.64
N TYR A 929 23.28 33.38 16.24
CA TYR A 929 22.09 33.44 15.39
C TYR A 929 20.86 33.04 16.21
N ASP A 930 19.90 33.96 16.31
CA ASP A 930 18.63 33.85 17.06
C ASP A 930 18.76 33.23 18.47
N ASP A 931 19.84 33.52 19.18
CA ASP A 931 20.15 32.96 20.51
C ASP A 931 20.15 31.42 20.59
N MET A 932 20.17 30.73 19.44
CA MET A 932 20.06 29.28 19.33
C MET A 932 21.34 28.63 18.82
N LEU A 933 22.17 29.35 18.05
CA LEU A 933 23.33 28.75 17.39
C LEU A 933 24.49 29.73 17.37
N THR A 934 25.70 29.25 17.67
CA THR A 934 26.94 30.03 17.56
C THR A 934 27.79 29.50 16.42
N VAL A 935 28.28 30.40 15.56
CA VAL A 935 29.22 30.07 14.47
C VAL A 935 30.49 30.88 14.65
N GLN A 936 31.63 30.20 14.71
CA GLN A 936 32.94 30.81 14.78
C GLN A 936 33.77 30.41 13.58
N ARG A 937 34.39 31.38 12.90
CA ARG A 937 35.41 31.10 11.87
C ARG A 937 36.70 30.62 12.56
N LEU A 938 37.24 29.51 12.09
CA LEU A 938 38.51 28.98 12.60
C LEU A 938 39.66 29.46 11.72
N ALA A 939 40.79 29.75 12.36
CA ALA A 939 42.03 30.12 11.67
C ALA A 939 42.42 29.06 10.63
N ALA A 940 42.97 29.53 9.51
CA ALA A 940 43.46 28.68 8.45
C ALA A 940 44.66 27.86 8.94
N ASN A 941 44.42 26.63 9.41
CA ASN A 941 45.50 25.67 9.58
C ASN A 941 45.96 25.25 8.19
N SER A 942 47.20 25.60 7.84
CA SER A 942 47.89 25.14 6.64
C SER A 942 48.04 23.61 6.66
N SER A 943 46.98 22.87 6.34
CA SER A 943 47.10 21.43 6.08
C SER A 943 47.76 21.27 4.71
N SER A 944 49.06 21.04 4.73
CA SER A 944 49.94 20.66 3.63
C SER A 944 49.38 19.45 2.88
N VAL A 945 48.67 19.66 1.78
CA VAL A 945 48.32 18.54 0.91
C VAL A 945 48.10 19.02 -0.53
N ASP A 946 49.17 19.51 -1.13
CA ASP A 946 49.32 19.62 -2.58
C ASP A 946 49.99 18.34 -3.10
N ASN A 947 49.19 17.29 -3.29
CA ASN A 947 49.60 16.12 -4.10
C ASN A 947 48.60 15.86 -5.24
N LEU A 948 47.90 16.90 -5.70
CA LEU A 948 47.43 16.96 -7.08
C LEU A 948 48.58 17.57 -7.88
N LYS A 949 49.02 16.92 -8.97
CA LYS A 949 50.05 17.46 -9.87
C LYS A 949 49.77 18.95 -10.12
N ALA A 950 50.82 19.77 -10.09
CA ALA A 950 50.85 21.23 -10.16
C ALA A 950 50.29 21.87 -11.47
N THR A 951 49.28 21.25 -12.08
CA THR A 951 48.69 21.61 -13.38
C THR A 951 47.26 22.16 -13.30
N TYR A 952 46.65 22.26 -12.11
CA TYR A 952 45.29 22.78 -11.96
C TYR A 952 45.26 24.09 -11.16
N ASP A 953 44.71 25.13 -11.77
CA ASP A 953 44.52 26.44 -11.16
C ASP A 953 43.53 26.34 -9.99
N GLN A 954 43.98 26.70 -8.79
CA GLN A 954 43.19 26.69 -7.56
C GLN A 954 42.68 28.07 -7.16
N THR A 955 42.98 29.12 -7.93
CA THR A 955 42.68 30.53 -7.58
C THR A 955 41.19 30.81 -7.46
N GLU A 956 40.34 29.99 -8.08
CA GLU A 956 38.88 30.12 -8.09
C GLU A 956 38.17 29.49 -6.88
N ILE A 957 38.89 28.80 -5.98
CA ILE A 957 38.31 28.09 -4.83
C ILE A 957 38.80 28.72 -3.53
N THR A 958 37.88 29.33 -2.78
CA THR A 958 38.16 29.83 -1.43
C THR A 958 37.69 28.82 -0.37
N GLU A 959 38.58 28.44 0.54
CA GLU A 959 38.27 27.51 1.63
C GLU A 959 38.07 28.27 2.95
N LYS A 960 36.95 28.02 3.63
CA LYS A 960 36.65 28.57 4.95
C LYS A 960 36.29 27.44 5.91
N THR A 961 36.78 27.50 7.15
CA THR A 961 36.46 26.50 8.18
C THR A 961 35.71 27.17 9.32
N PHE A 962 34.63 26.55 9.77
CA PHE A 962 33.78 27.05 10.84
C PHE A 962 33.58 25.99 11.92
N LYS A 963 33.38 26.45 13.14
CA LYS A 963 32.81 25.66 14.23
C LYS A 963 31.39 26.18 14.49
N ALA A 964 30.40 25.35 14.24
CA ALA A 964 29.00 25.64 14.55
C ALA A 964 28.59 24.85 15.80
N THR A 965 27.96 25.51 16.76
CA THR A 965 27.47 24.88 17.99
C THR A 965 26.00 25.26 18.20
N ASP A 966 25.13 24.26 18.18
CA ASP A 966 23.72 24.41 18.55
C ASP A 966 23.63 24.53 20.08
N LEU A 967 23.15 25.65 20.59
CA LEU A 967 23.08 25.94 22.02
C LEU A 967 22.06 25.07 22.76
N ARG A 968 21.16 24.41 22.03
CA ARG A 968 20.20 23.43 22.58
C ARG A 968 20.86 22.07 22.85
N THR A 969 21.96 21.77 22.13
CA THR A 969 22.79 20.57 22.30
C THR A 969 24.28 20.90 22.24
N PRO A 970 24.81 21.66 23.23
CA PRO A 970 26.16 22.23 23.17
C PRO A 970 27.28 21.19 23.00
N GLU A 971 27.04 19.96 23.46
CA GLU A 971 27.95 18.82 23.33
C GLU A 971 28.18 18.36 21.86
N LYS A 972 27.34 18.78 20.92
CA LYS A 972 27.41 18.41 19.49
C LYS A 972 27.92 19.55 18.59
N SER A 973 29.08 20.13 18.91
CA SER A 973 29.69 21.13 18.01
C SER A 973 30.17 20.47 16.71
N LEU A 974 29.80 21.02 15.56
CA LEU A 974 30.17 20.51 14.24
C LEU A 974 31.27 21.38 13.60
N ARG A 975 32.33 20.74 13.10
CA ARG A 975 33.37 21.40 12.31
C ARG A 975 33.00 21.34 10.83
N ILE A 976 32.73 22.49 10.24
CA ILE A 976 32.20 22.62 8.88
C ILE A 976 33.26 23.25 7.99
N LYS A 977 33.52 22.65 6.83
CA LYS A 977 34.37 23.23 5.79
C LYS A 977 33.52 23.68 4.61
N MET A 978 33.68 24.93 4.24
CA MET A 978 32.98 25.56 3.12
C MET A 978 33.96 25.79 1.98
N PHE A 979 33.64 25.28 0.80
CA PHE A 979 34.33 25.50 -0.46
C PHE A 979 33.49 26.46 -1.31
N GLN A 980 33.95 27.70 -1.40
CA GLN A 980 33.31 28.74 -2.21
C GLN A 980 33.98 28.76 -3.58
N TYR A 981 33.21 28.53 -4.64
CA TYR A 981 33.67 28.51 -6.03
C TYR A 981 33.23 29.77 -6.78
N SER A 982 34.20 30.53 -7.26
CA SER A 982 33.98 31.81 -7.96
C SER A 982 34.22 31.73 -9.47
N GLY A 983 34.65 30.57 -10.00
CA GLY A 983 34.92 30.37 -11.43
C GLY A 983 33.67 30.30 -12.32
N TRP A 984 32.47 30.12 -11.75
CA TRP A 984 31.21 30.07 -12.49
C TRP A 984 30.44 31.40 -12.40
N VAL A 985 30.93 32.42 -13.11
CA VAL A 985 30.46 33.81 -12.98
C VAL A 985 29.08 34.02 -13.62
N ASN A 986 28.88 33.55 -14.85
CA ASN A 986 27.62 33.69 -15.60
C ASN A 986 26.81 32.39 -15.53
N GLU A 987 25.53 32.44 -15.14
CA GLU A 987 24.69 31.23 -15.09
C GLU A 987 24.46 30.60 -16.47
N ASN A 988 24.60 31.38 -17.55
CA ASN A 988 24.41 30.91 -18.93
C ASN A 988 25.71 30.44 -19.61
N GLU A 989 26.86 30.50 -18.93
CA GLU A 989 28.16 30.12 -19.49
C GLU A 989 28.88 29.19 -18.52
N GLU A 990 29.13 27.95 -18.95
CA GLU A 990 29.74 26.94 -18.10
C GLU A 990 31.22 27.23 -17.83
N PRO A 991 31.74 26.93 -16.63
CA PRO A 991 33.11 27.23 -16.25
C PRO A 991 34.08 26.27 -16.94
N PRO A 992 35.39 26.54 -16.92
CA PRO A 992 36.39 25.54 -17.29
C PRO A 992 36.24 24.26 -16.45
N ALA A 993 36.24 23.09 -17.11
CA ALA A 993 36.05 21.79 -16.42
C ALA A 993 37.09 21.53 -15.32
N SER A 994 38.32 22.03 -15.51
CA SER A 994 39.42 21.96 -14.55
C SER A 994 39.06 22.49 -13.17
N GLY A 995 38.30 23.59 -13.09
CA GLY A 995 37.91 24.21 -11.81
C GLY A 995 36.98 23.30 -11.00
N LEU A 996 35.93 22.78 -11.64
CA LEU A 996 34.96 21.88 -10.99
C LEU A 996 35.55 20.51 -10.64
N ILE A 997 36.42 19.96 -11.50
CA ILE A 997 37.16 18.72 -11.18
C ILE A 997 38.03 18.92 -9.93
N THR A 998 38.72 20.06 -9.84
CA THR A 998 39.55 20.41 -8.69
C THR A 998 38.71 20.59 -7.42
N LEU A 999 37.55 21.25 -7.53
CA LEU A 999 36.60 21.40 -6.45
C LEU A 999 36.11 20.04 -5.93
N ILE A 1000 35.71 19.14 -6.82
CA ILE A 1000 35.29 17.77 -6.47
C ILE A 1000 36.41 17.03 -5.73
N ALA A 1001 37.66 17.10 -6.21
CA ALA A 1001 38.78 16.44 -5.55
C ALA A 1001 39.04 16.98 -4.13
N LYS A 1002 38.89 18.30 -3.92
CA LYS A 1002 39.00 18.92 -2.58
C LYS A 1002 37.87 18.48 -1.65
N VAL A 1003 36.64 18.40 -2.16
CA VAL A 1003 35.46 17.94 -1.42
C VAL A 1003 35.58 16.46 -1.05
N GLU A 1004 35.91 15.57 -1.99
CA GLU A 1004 36.11 14.13 -1.75
C GLU A 1004 37.14 13.90 -0.65
N LYS A 1005 38.24 14.65 -0.69
CA LYS A 1005 39.28 14.55 0.31
C LYS A 1005 38.82 15.05 1.68
N TRP A 1006 38.04 16.12 1.76
CA TRP A 1006 37.48 16.55 3.04
C TRP A 1006 36.49 15.53 3.60
N GLN A 1007 35.61 14.97 2.77
CA GLN A 1007 34.65 13.93 3.15
C GLN A 1007 35.34 12.71 3.79
N GLN A 1008 36.49 12.29 3.23
CA GLN A 1008 37.31 11.21 3.81
C GLN A 1008 37.81 11.53 5.22
N HIS A 1009 38.05 12.79 5.55
CA HIS A 1009 38.48 13.22 6.90
C HIS A 1009 37.31 13.48 7.85
N SER A 1010 36.16 13.93 7.34
CA SER A 1010 35.04 14.42 8.15
C SER A 1010 33.94 13.38 8.44
N GLY A 1011 34.11 12.14 7.99
CA GLY A 1011 33.20 11.03 8.31
C GLY A 1011 32.08 10.79 7.30
N ASN A 1012 32.17 11.32 6.08
CA ASN A 1012 31.21 11.12 4.98
C ASN A 1012 29.74 11.49 5.32
N GLY A 1013 29.52 12.58 6.07
CA GLY A 1013 28.18 13.19 6.21
C GLY A 1013 27.67 13.79 4.88
N PRO A 1014 26.42 14.26 4.80
CA PRO A 1014 25.90 14.88 3.58
C PRO A 1014 26.71 16.10 3.14
N ILE A 1015 26.91 16.27 1.82
CA ILE A 1015 27.52 17.47 1.24
C ILE A 1015 26.39 18.47 0.94
N THR A 1016 26.40 19.61 1.63
CA THR A 1016 25.43 20.67 1.33
C THR A 1016 25.88 21.48 0.13
N VAL A 1017 25.11 21.50 -0.95
CA VAL A 1017 25.43 22.18 -2.22
C VAL A 1017 24.47 23.33 -2.44
N VAL A 1018 25.04 24.53 -2.54
CA VAL A 1018 24.33 25.81 -2.54
C VAL A 1018 24.64 26.58 -3.81
N CYS A 1019 23.60 26.91 -4.57
CA CYS A 1019 23.64 27.93 -5.62
C CYS A 1019 22.43 28.86 -5.45
N SER A 1020 22.21 29.80 -6.37
CA SER A 1020 21.12 30.78 -6.26
C SER A 1020 19.77 30.14 -5.86
N ASP A 1021 19.31 29.17 -6.64
CA ASP A 1021 18.01 28.50 -6.47
C ASP A 1021 18.10 27.00 -6.12
N GLY A 1022 19.31 26.45 -6.04
CA GLY A 1022 19.55 25.04 -5.80
C GLY A 1022 19.21 24.12 -6.97
N LEU A 1023 19.23 24.59 -8.23
CA LEU A 1023 18.98 23.76 -9.42
C LEU A 1023 20.17 23.62 -10.37
N GLY A 1024 20.63 24.71 -11.00
CA GLY A 1024 21.55 24.65 -12.15
C GLY A 1024 22.96 24.17 -11.76
N ARG A 1025 23.73 25.06 -11.15
CA ARG A 1025 25.11 24.79 -10.70
C ARG A 1025 25.17 23.68 -9.65
N SER A 1026 24.25 23.68 -8.69
CA SER A 1026 24.16 22.61 -7.68
C SER A 1026 23.88 21.26 -8.32
N GLY A 1027 22.93 21.18 -9.27
CA GLY A 1027 22.63 19.94 -9.97
C GLY A 1027 23.80 19.46 -10.84
N THR A 1028 24.49 20.38 -11.51
CA THR A 1028 25.65 20.07 -12.34
C THR A 1028 26.80 19.50 -11.51
N PHE A 1029 27.09 20.11 -10.35
CA PHE A 1029 28.09 19.60 -9.42
C PHE A 1029 27.72 18.20 -8.89
N CYS A 1030 26.49 18.01 -8.40
CA CYS A 1030 26.04 16.71 -7.89
C CYS A 1030 26.08 15.62 -8.96
N ALA A 1031 25.68 15.96 -10.19
CA ALA A 1031 25.71 15.06 -11.34
C ALA A 1031 27.15 14.66 -11.69
N LEU A 1032 28.06 15.64 -11.85
CA LEU A 1032 29.45 15.39 -12.15
C LEU A 1032 30.13 14.56 -11.05
N TYR A 1033 29.92 14.91 -9.77
CA TYR A 1033 30.44 14.15 -8.63
C TYR A 1033 30.00 12.69 -8.68
N SER A 1034 28.70 12.44 -8.85
CA SER A 1034 28.15 11.08 -8.82
C SER A 1034 28.57 10.26 -10.03
N VAL A 1035 28.66 10.88 -11.22
CA VAL A 1035 29.10 10.18 -12.43
C VAL A 1035 30.60 9.90 -12.39
N LEU A 1036 31.43 10.81 -11.85
CA LEU A 1036 32.86 10.55 -11.66
C LEU A 1036 33.08 9.43 -10.62
N GLU A 1037 32.30 9.39 -9.54
CA GLU A 1037 32.37 8.29 -8.57
C GLU A 1037 32.04 6.95 -9.23
N ARG A 1038 30.98 6.92 -10.06
CA ARG A 1038 30.60 5.75 -10.83
C ARG A 1038 31.67 5.34 -11.84
N LEU A 1039 32.23 6.31 -12.58
CA LEU A 1039 33.29 6.08 -13.57
C LEU A 1039 34.52 5.41 -12.94
N LYS A 1040 34.98 5.91 -11.78
CA LYS A 1040 36.14 5.36 -11.05
C LYS A 1040 35.97 3.88 -10.67
N ILE A 1041 34.73 3.42 -10.52
CA ILE A 1041 34.38 2.08 -10.02
C ILE A 1041 33.98 1.13 -11.14
N GLU A 1042 33.15 1.62 -12.07
CA GLU A 1042 32.50 0.78 -13.08
C GLU A 1042 33.07 0.97 -14.49
N GLN A 1043 33.92 1.97 -14.73
CA GLN A 1043 34.45 2.28 -16.06
C GLN A 1043 33.35 2.61 -17.09
N VAL A 1044 32.21 3.13 -16.60
CA VAL A 1044 31.08 3.55 -17.43
C VAL A 1044 30.57 4.93 -17.00
N VAL A 1045 30.01 5.64 -17.97
CA VAL A 1045 29.45 6.98 -17.86
C VAL A 1045 27.98 6.92 -18.28
N ASP A 1046 27.09 7.45 -17.44
CA ASP A 1046 25.65 7.48 -17.74
C ASP A 1046 25.02 8.74 -17.11
N VAL A 1047 25.31 9.87 -17.75
CA VAL A 1047 24.91 11.19 -17.28
C VAL A 1047 23.37 11.33 -17.29
N PHE A 1048 22.71 10.77 -18.30
CA PHE A 1048 21.25 10.81 -18.40
C PHE A 1048 20.58 10.16 -17.20
N GLN A 1049 20.95 8.92 -16.84
CA GLN A 1049 20.31 8.21 -15.73
C GLN A 1049 20.68 8.81 -14.37
N ALA A 1050 21.92 9.30 -14.23
CA ALA A 1050 22.34 10.00 -13.00
C ALA A 1050 21.48 11.24 -12.73
N ILE A 1051 21.31 12.11 -13.74
CA ILE A 1051 20.49 13.32 -13.58
C ILE A 1051 19.01 12.96 -13.43
N LYS A 1052 18.50 11.97 -14.18
CA LYS A 1052 17.11 11.51 -14.02
C LYS A 1052 16.82 11.07 -12.58
N ALA A 1053 17.74 10.32 -11.97
CA ALA A 1053 17.62 9.89 -10.57
C ALA A 1053 17.61 11.09 -9.61
N MET A 1054 18.47 12.08 -9.84
CA MET A 1054 18.52 13.31 -9.01
C MET A 1054 17.27 14.19 -9.19
N ARG A 1055 16.65 14.18 -10.37
CA ARG A 1055 15.43 14.94 -10.64
C ARG A 1055 14.17 14.36 -9.99
N ILE A 1056 14.22 13.14 -9.44
CA ILE A 1056 13.12 12.59 -8.62
C ILE A 1056 12.87 13.46 -7.37
N PRO A 1057 13.86 13.66 -6.47
CA PRO A 1057 13.68 14.50 -5.29
C PRO A 1057 13.60 15.99 -5.59
N ARG A 1058 14.21 16.48 -6.68
CA ARG A 1058 14.15 17.89 -7.10
C ARG A 1058 14.14 18.04 -8.62
N PRO A 1059 12.95 18.11 -9.24
CA PRO A 1059 12.83 18.31 -10.67
C PRO A 1059 13.50 19.60 -11.12
N GLY A 1060 14.08 19.57 -12.32
CA GLY A 1060 14.77 20.72 -12.91
C GLY A 1060 16.25 20.86 -12.57
N LEU A 1061 16.83 19.96 -11.76
CA LEU A 1061 18.29 19.90 -11.59
C LEU A 1061 18.99 19.72 -12.95
N VAL A 1062 20.10 20.45 -13.15
CA VAL A 1062 20.70 20.66 -14.48
C VAL A 1062 19.68 21.32 -15.41
N LYS A 1063 19.64 22.66 -15.40
CA LYS A 1063 18.63 23.51 -16.01
C LYS A 1063 18.68 23.54 -17.53
N THR A 1064 19.88 23.51 -18.11
CA THR A 1064 20.07 23.77 -19.54
C THR A 1064 20.70 22.59 -20.27
N ALA A 1065 20.52 22.54 -21.59
CA ALA A 1065 21.23 21.59 -22.43
C ALA A 1065 22.74 21.85 -22.45
N GLY A 1066 23.17 23.10 -22.21
CA GLY A 1066 24.56 23.49 -22.04
C GLY A 1066 25.18 22.84 -20.80
N GLU A 1067 24.54 22.94 -19.64
CA GLU A 1067 24.99 22.28 -18.41
C GLU A 1067 25.05 20.75 -18.57
N TYR A 1068 24.04 20.16 -19.23
CA TYR A 1068 24.01 18.72 -19.54
C TYR A 1068 25.18 18.28 -20.43
N LYS A 1069 25.46 19.07 -21.47
CA LYS A 1069 26.60 18.87 -22.38
C LYS A 1069 27.92 19.04 -21.62
N PHE A 1070 28.01 20.04 -20.76
CA PHE A 1070 29.19 20.33 -19.96
C PHE A 1070 29.59 19.17 -19.04
N VAL A 1071 28.63 18.51 -18.36
CA VAL A 1071 28.94 17.32 -17.53
C VAL A 1071 29.68 16.26 -18.34
N HIS A 1072 29.28 16.01 -19.59
CA HIS A 1072 29.95 15.02 -20.45
C HIS A 1072 31.38 15.42 -20.78
N TYR A 1073 31.61 16.68 -21.18
CA TYR A 1073 32.95 17.17 -21.50
C TYR A 1073 33.84 17.24 -20.28
N ALA A 1074 33.32 17.62 -19.11
CA ALA A 1074 34.08 17.60 -17.87
C ALA A 1074 34.57 16.18 -17.52
N ILE A 1075 33.79 15.14 -17.83
CA ILE A 1075 34.22 13.75 -17.66
C ILE A 1075 35.28 13.35 -18.68
N GLN A 1076 35.17 13.82 -19.93
CA GLN A 1076 36.19 13.60 -20.94
C GLN A 1076 37.53 14.26 -20.57
N ASP A 1077 37.49 15.49 -20.08
CA ASP A 1077 38.67 16.22 -19.61
C ASP A 1077 39.28 15.53 -18.38
N TYR A 1078 38.43 15.04 -17.47
CA TYR A 1078 38.87 14.20 -16.36
C TYR A 1078 39.63 12.95 -16.87
N LEU A 1079 39.07 12.19 -17.82
CA LEU A 1079 39.77 11.01 -18.34
C LEU A 1079 41.10 11.36 -19.01
N SER A 1080 41.12 12.43 -19.81
CA SER A 1080 42.33 12.90 -20.52
C SER A 1080 43.43 13.37 -19.56
N ALA A 1081 43.06 13.80 -18.35
CA ALA A 1081 43.99 14.18 -17.30
C ALA A 1081 44.65 13.00 -16.57
N PHE A 1082 44.04 11.81 -16.65
CA PHE A 1082 44.41 10.64 -15.86
C PHE A 1082 44.74 9.41 -16.72
N ASP A 1083 45.29 9.59 -17.92
CA ASP A 1083 45.72 8.52 -18.85
C ASP A 1083 46.58 7.41 -18.20
N ASP A 1084 47.16 7.65 -17.00
CA ASP A 1084 47.96 6.69 -16.22
C ASP A 1084 47.21 5.95 -15.08
N TYR A 1085 45.91 6.18 -14.86
CA TYR A 1085 45.19 5.46 -13.79
C TYR A 1085 45.14 3.97 -14.14
N ALA A 1086 45.63 3.11 -13.23
CA ALA A 1086 45.76 1.67 -13.46
C ALA A 1086 44.46 0.95 -13.84
N ASN A 1087 43.29 1.54 -13.54
CA ASN A 1087 41.97 1.02 -13.90
C ASN A 1087 41.52 1.37 -15.34
N PHE A 1088 42.23 2.23 -16.06
CA PHE A 1088 41.90 2.65 -17.44
C PHE A 1088 42.75 1.95 -18.51
N LYS A 1089 43.64 1.02 -18.12
CA LYS A 1089 44.31 0.13 -19.07
C LYS A 1089 43.43 -1.11 -19.30
N PRO A 1090 43.22 -1.53 -20.56
CA PRO A 1090 42.30 -2.63 -20.92
C PRO A 1090 42.71 -3.98 -20.33
#